data_AF-A0A1I0I0L2-F1
#
_entry.id   AF-A0A1I0I0L2-F1
#
_cell.length_a   1.000
_cell.length_b   1.000
_cell.length_c   1.000
_cell.angle_alpha   90.00
_cell.angle_beta   90.00
_cell.angle_gamma   90.00
#
_symmetry.space_group_name_H-M   'P 1'
#
loop_
_entity.id
_entity.type
_entity.pdbx_description
1 polymer ?
#
loop_
_entity_poly.entity_id
_entity_poly.type
_entity_poly.pdbx_seq_one_letter_code
_entity_poly.pdbx_strand_id
1 'polypeptide(L)'
;MLRTYALCFFASGLLACSDAPLSQDSADADFDEVGVRANTQTLGSVIVTEGSSRPRRRHENDQDFSKYNPFYWEGRQSSFKVEDFTPTGEKRIKFTLTTEWPQDYIPTRGPDFSAIYIGNPSASSETERSKFALNIRMTHVRDARVFEATLGPGEFAAFANQMQPGQILTFEFRFFLSESFSGWAAQKAKNPHNISAYYSEFLRIRIGQGGLFIDDPLTPNAVPTTQRYAGGWTTTPTTRVEPWRALQQQANNILPSNSQRFMTGRTWFHTDFVSGEHATDEADDKPTIFFDADRLSRSNHASSAYNVRSCSACHINNGTSLLPATNTPVHNTVARTFDTRSGSPHGVFGKQLQTQGAHSEGTLTVASYETRVERLADGTEVVLKKPRFAVNSSLSQSYLGLSPRRPQAMIGLGLLAAVPEATLKQFAQQNGGTYRTIDGKMGRFGWKADQATLSHQIQAALNHDLGVLSSRFPSNDCGGRCTAGKGQLSAQAIADMEAYLSLLGVPPRMYPTSTSGTKGPEVVKGEAVFDRLGCQRCHVKSMVTGTAPFPELAQQTIQPFTDLLLHDMGTGLSDGSPDGFGQKWRTPALWGLKNVKHATDSHVRDFPPGNINLLWQNAHAAADQNRIQLLHDGRAESLAEAILWHGGEAQTAVNLYKGLSLADRKALEAYLWDL
;
A
#
# COMPACT_ATOMS: atom_id res chain seq x y z
N MET A 1 -6.79 -53.33 -7.63
CA MET A 1 -6.74 -54.42 -6.63
C MET A 1 -5.84 -54.00 -5.49
N LEU A 2 -6.32 -54.18 -4.24
CA LEU A 2 -5.63 -54.03 -2.93
C LEU A 2 -5.19 -52.60 -2.54
N ARG A 3 -6.00 -51.81 -1.82
CA ARG A 3 -6.47 -51.85 -0.40
C ARG A 3 -5.52 -51.18 0.60
N THR A 4 -5.99 -50.01 1.03
CA THR A 4 -5.71 -49.21 2.23
C THR A 4 -5.92 -50.01 3.52
N TYR A 5 -5.13 -49.73 4.56
CA TYR A 5 -5.47 -50.04 5.96
C TYR A 5 -5.59 -48.73 6.74
N ALA A 6 -6.80 -48.44 7.22
CA ALA A 6 -7.08 -47.49 8.28
C ALA A 6 -7.67 -48.28 9.46
N LEU A 7 -7.08 -48.13 10.65
CA LEU A 7 -7.58 -48.69 11.91
C LEU A 7 -8.66 -47.76 12.48
N CYS A 8 -9.86 -48.29 12.72
CA CYS A 8 -10.91 -47.66 13.52
C CYS A 8 -11.03 -48.38 14.87
N PHE A 9 -11.08 -47.61 15.96
CA PHE A 9 -11.61 -48.05 17.25
C PHE A 9 -13.07 -47.59 17.37
N PHE A 10 -13.95 -48.50 17.80
CA PHE A 10 -15.38 -48.26 18.05
C PHE A 10 -15.62 -47.92 19.52
N ALA A 11 -16.40 -46.87 19.79
CA ALA A 11 -17.23 -46.79 20.99
C ALA A 11 -18.45 -45.87 20.78
N SER A 12 -19.64 -46.46 20.97
CA SER A 12 -20.91 -45.85 21.42
C SER A 12 -21.62 -44.77 20.56
N GLY A 13 -22.43 -45.25 19.61
CA GLY A 13 -23.86 -44.95 19.42
C GLY A 13 -24.44 -43.56 19.68
N LEU A 14 -24.72 -42.83 18.57
CA LEU A 14 -25.92 -42.01 18.35
C LEU A 14 -25.99 -41.68 16.85
N LEU A 15 -27.07 -42.09 16.18
CA LEU A 15 -27.34 -41.72 14.79
C LEU A 15 -27.75 -40.24 14.74
N ALA A 16 -26.92 -39.42 14.10
CA ALA A 16 -27.32 -38.13 13.55
C ALA A 16 -26.99 -38.15 12.05
N CYS A 17 -28.02 -38.06 11.21
CA CYS A 17 -27.83 -37.75 9.79
C CYS A 17 -27.27 -36.32 9.70
N SER A 18 -26.00 -36.17 9.33
CA SER A 18 -25.47 -34.89 8.87
C SER A 18 -25.52 -34.86 7.35
N ASP A 19 -26.29 -33.93 6.80
CA ASP A 19 -26.15 -33.50 5.41
C ASP A 19 -24.71 -33.03 5.19
N ALA A 20 -23.91 -33.84 4.49
CA ALA A 20 -22.61 -33.41 3.99
C ALA A 20 -22.85 -32.45 2.82
N PRO A 21 -22.31 -31.21 2.83
CA PRO A 21 -22.38 -30.36 1.66
C PRO A 21 -21.59 -31.02 0.53
N LEU A 22 -22.19 -30.95 -0.66
CA LEU A 22 -21.61 -31.30 -1.94
C LEU A 22 -20.17 -30.77 -2.05
N SER A 23 -19.29 -31.65 -2.54
CA SER A 23 -17.86 -31.40 -2.75
C SER A 23 -17.60 -30.07 -3.44
N GLN A 24 -16.96 -29.14 -2.72
CA GLN A 24 -16.25 -28.02 -3.34
C GLN A 24 -15.15 -28.59 -4.24
N ASP A 25 -15.20 -28.26 -5.52
CA ASP A 25 -14.18 -28.64 -6.50
C ASP A 25 -12.80 -28.16 -6.04
N SER A 26 -11.80 -29.03 -6.19
CA SER A 26 -10.38 -28.81 -5.81
C SER A 26 -9.70 -27.55 -6.37
N ALA A 27 -10.36 -26.79 -7.25
CA ALA A 27 -9.86 -25.57 -7.86
C ALA A 27 -10.21 -24.27 -7.09
N ASP A 28 -11.16 -24.30 -6.15
CA ASP A 28 -11.43 -23.19 -5.21
C ASP A 28 -10.50 -23.24 -3.98
N ALA A 29 -10.12 -24.45 -3.55
CA ALA A 29 -9.32 -24.69 -2.36
C ALA A 29 -7.98 -23.93 -2.32
N ASP A 30 -7.39 -23.64 -3.49
CA ASP A 30 -6.14 -22.88 -3.59
C ASP A 30 -6.34 -21.42 -3.16
N PHE A 31 -7.44 -20.77 -3.58
CA PHE A 31 -7.66 -19.35 -3.31
C PHE A 31 -8.36 -19.07 -1.98
N ASP A 32 -8.87 -20.09 -1.30
CA ASP A 32 -9.33 -19.97 0.08
C ASP A 32 -8.17 -19.65 1.03
N GLU A 33 -6.94 -20.05 0.68
CA GLU A 33 -5.74 -19.74 1.45
C GLU A 33 -5.38 -18.24 1.42
N VAL A 34 -5.84 -17.49 0.42
CA VAL A 34 -5.64 -16.02 0.32
C VAL A 34 -6.47 -15.29 1.38
N GLY A 35 -7.60 -15.86 1.78
CA GLY A 35 -8.47 -15.34 2.84
C GLY A 35 -9.90 -15.10 2.39
N VAL A 36 -10.67 -14.44 3.25
CA VAL A 36 -12.11 -14.18 3.03
C VAL A 36 -12.32 -13.14 1.92
N ARG A 37 -13.23 -13.44 1.00
CA ARG A 37 -13.63 -12.55 -0.10
C ARG A 37 -14.78 -11.63 0.34
N ALA A 38 -14.45 -10.53 1.02
CA ALA A 38 -15.45 -9.61 1.59
C ALA A 38 -16.47 -9.06 0.58
N ASN A 39 -16.08 -8.99 -0.69
CA ASN A 39 -16.89 -8.49 -1.79
C ASN A 39 -17.62 -9.58 -2.60
N THR A 40 -17.78 -10.77 -2.01
CA THR A 40 -18.38 -11.93 -2.65
C THR A 40 -19.53 -12.48 -1.81
N GLN A 41 -20.61 -12.86 -2.48
CA GLN A 41 -21.71 -13.61 -1.89
C GLN A 41 -22.26 -14.63 -2.89
N THR A 42 -22.90 -15.68 -2.38
CA THR A 42 -23.60 -16.68 -3.21
C THR A 42 -25.10 -16.57 -2.96
N LEU A 43 -25.89 -16.36 -4.01
CA LEU A 43 -27.35 -16.29 -3.98
C LEU A 43 -27.92 -17.52 -4.68
N GLY A 44 -28.29 -18.54 -3.91
CA GLY A 44 -28.60 -19.86 -4.48
C GLY A 44 -27.33 -20.50 -5.05
N SER A 45 -27.25 -20.64 -6.37
CA SER A 45 -26.02 -21.07 -7.08
C SER A 45 -25.40 -19.96 -7.92
N VAL A 46 -25.92 -18.73 -7.84
CA VAL A 46 -25.37 -17.57 -8.54
C VAL A 46 -24.28 -16.95 -7.68
N ILE A 47 -23.11 -16.75 -8.27
CA ILE A 47 -22.00 -16.07 -7.61
C ILE A 47 -22.13 -14.59 -7.89
N VAL A 48 -22.03 -13.77 -6.84
CA VAL A 48 -22.10 -12.32 -6.94
C VAL A 48 -20.79 -11.72 -6.43
N THR A 49 -20.10 -10.98 -7.30
CA THR A 49 -18.91 -10.20 -6.95
C THR A 49 -19.22 -8.72 -7.08
N GLU A 50 -18.95 -7.96 -6.02
CA GLU A 50 -19.11 -6.51 -6.00
C GLU A 50 -17.76 -5.79 -5.98
N GLY A 51 -17.74 -4.54 -6.38
CA GLY A 51 -16.54 -3.72 -6.30
C GLY A 51 -16.81 -2.26 -6.58
N SER A 52 -15.77 -1.44 -6.44
CA SER A 52 -15.84 -0.02 -6.75
C SER A 52 -14.63 0.41 -7.56
N SER A 53 -14.85 1.31 -8.53
CA SER A 53 -13.79 1.95 -9.28
C SER A 53 -13.75 3.43 -8.94
N ARG A 54 -12.53 3.93 -8.79
CA ARG A 54 -12.26 5.37 -8.80
C ARG A 54 -12.12 5.86 -10.25
N PRO A 55 -12.19 7.17 -10.49
CA PRO A 55 -11.96 7.73 -11.81
C PRO A 55 -10.50 7.52 -12.26
N ARG A 56 -10.30 6.95 -13.45
CA ARG A 56 -8.99 6.82 -14.13
C ARG A 56 -9.01 7.61 -15.44
N ARG A 57 -7.92 8.30 -15.78
CA ARG A 57 -7.90 9.14 -17.00
C ARG A 57 -7.79 8.33 -18.29
N ARG A 58 -7.10 7.18 -18.24
CA ARG A 58 -6.77 6.31 -19.38
C ARG A 58 -6.93 4.85 -18.99
N HIS A 59 -6.61 3.92 -19.90
CA HIS A 59 -6.63 2.48 -19.63
C HIS A 59 -5.45 2.05 -18.74
N GLU A 60 -5.57 0.90 -18.06
CA GLU A 60 -4.57 0.37 -17.11
C GLU A 60 -3.13 0.31 -17.66
N ASN A 61 -2.98 0.03 -18.96
CA ASN A 61 -1.69 -0.09 -19.64
C ASN A 61 -1.26 1.18 -20.40
N ASP A 62 -1.87 2.32 -20.10
CA ASP A 62 -1.55 3.62 -20.70
C ASP A 62 -0.98 4.57 -19.64
N GLN A 63 -0.25 5.60 -20.09
CA GLN A 63 0.21 6.66 -19.21
C GLN A 63 -0.96 7.53 -18.73
N ASP A 64 -0.83 8.18 -17.57
CA ASP A 64 -1.87 8.94 -16.86
C ASP A 64 -2.99 8.09 -16.24
N PHE A 65 -2.88 6.77 -16.23
CA PHE A 65 -3.86 5.88 -15.63
C PHE A 65 -4.03 6.08 -14.12
N SER A 66 -2.92 6.13 -13.39
CA SER A 66 -2.89 6.16 -11.93
C SER A 66 -3.25 7.51 -11.33
N LYS A 67 -3.48 8.54 -12.16
CA LYS A 67 -3.82 9.89 -11.68
C LYS A 67 -5.14 9.94 -10.93
N TYR A 68 -5.21 10.88 -10.00
CA TYR A 68 -6.44 11.30 -9.34
C TYR A 68 -7.02 12.48 -10.11
N ASN A 69 -8.02 12.19 -10.93
CA ASN A 69 -8.74 13.21 -11.69
C ASN A 69 -9.49 14.17 -10.73
N PRO A 70 -9.82 15.41 -11.15
CA PRO A 70 -10.62 16.29 -10.32
C PRO A 70 -11.96 15.62 -9.99
N PHE A 71 -12.52 15.91 -8.82
CA PHE A 71 -13.72 15.26 -8.28
C PHE A 71 -13.56 13.77 -7.98
N TYR A 72 -12.34 13.28 -7.70
CA TYR A 72 -12.16 11.87 -7.35
C TYR A 72 -12.89 11.45 -6.05
N TRP A 73 -13.24 12.39 -5.18
CA TRP A 73 -13.93 12.15 -3.91
C TRP A 73 -15.40 12.54 -3.91
N GLU A 74 -15.95 13.11 -4.99
CA GLU A 74 -17.35 13.50 -5.05
C GLU A 74 -17.86 13.45 -6.49
N GLY A 75 -19.05 12.91 -6.73
CA GLY A 75 -19.71 12.93 -8.03
C GLY A 75 -19.05 12.08 -9.13
N ARG A 76 -18.03 11.28 -8.84
CA ARG A 76 -17.38 10.40 -9.83
C ARG A 76 -17.15 8.97 -9.36
N GLN A 77 -17.59 8.62 -8.17
CA GLN A 77 -17.47 7.24 -7.74
C GLN A 77 -18.38 6.33 -8.55
N SER A 78 -17.96 5.08 -8.68
CA SER A 78 -18.77 4.04 -9.29
C SER A 78 -18.64 2.75 -8.51
N SER A 79 -19.72 1.99 -8.46
CA SER A 79 -19.76 0.62 -7.98
C SER A 79 -20.29 -0.29 -9.07
N PHE A 80 -19.93 -1.56 -8.99
CA PHE A 80 -20.43 -2.56 -9.93
C PHE A 80 -20.72 -3.86 -9.21
N LYS A 81 -21.53 -4.67 -9.87
CA LYS A 81 -21.89 -6.03 -9.47
C LYS A 81 -21.76 -6.95 -10.68
N VAL A 82 -21.13 -8.09 -10.49
CA VAL A 82 -21.01 -9.18 -11.47
C VAL A 82 -21.77 -10.37 -10.93
N GLU A 83 -22.78 -10.81 -11.66
CA GLU A 83 -23.62 -11.97 -11.34
C GLU A 83 -23.27 -13.08 -12.32
N ASP A 84 -22.53 -14.09 -11.85
CA ASP A 84 -22.08 -15.24 -12.62
C ASP A 84 -23.03 -16.42 -12.39
N PHE A 85 -23.75 -16.79 -13.45
CA PHE A 85 -24.72 -17.89 -13.44
C PHE A 85 -24.10 -19.20 -13.94
N THR A 86 -22.82 -19.23 -14.31
CA THR A 86 -22.18 -20.46 -14.81
C THR A 86 -22.24 -21.64 -13.84
N PRO A 87 -22.23 -21.48 -12.50
CA PRO A 87 -22.43 -22.61 -11.59
C PRO A 87 -23.85 -23.20 -11.62
N THR A 88 -24.86 -22.48 -12.14
CA THR A 88 -26.21 -23.02 -12.37
C THR A 88 -26.30 -23.86 -13.65
N GLY A 89 -25.22 -23.90 -14.46
CA GLY A 89 -25.20 -24.47 -15.81
C GLY A 89 -25.62 -23.48 -16.90
N GLU A 90 -26.01 -22.25 -16.55
CA GLU A 90 -26.31 -21.21 -17.53
C GLU A 90 -25.04 -20.63 -18.17
N LYS A 91 -25.06 -20.41 -19.49
CA LYS A 91 -24.01 -19.64 -20.19
C LYS A 91 -24.30 -18.16 -20.10
N ARG A 92 -24.24 -17.61 -18.88
CA ARG A 92 -24.65 -16.23 -18.61
C ARG A 92 -23.83 -15.58 -17.49
N ILE A 93 -23.33 -14.37 -17.76
CA ILE A 93 -22.75 -13.47 -16.76
C ILE A 93 -23.34 -12.09 -16.96
N LYS A 94 -23.92 -11.51 -15.91
CA LYS A 94 -24.54 -10.18 -15.93
C LYS A 94 -23.67 -9.18 -15.16
N PHE A 95 -23.51 -8.00 -15.75
CA PHE A 95 -22.77 -6.88 -15.21
C PHE A 95 -23.73 -5.73 -14.96
N THR A 96 -23.74 -5.21 -13.74
CA THR A 96 -24.48 -4.00 -13.37
C THR A 96 -23.49 -2.95 -12.92
N LEU A 97 -23.53 -1.78 -13.57
CA LEU A 97 -22.76 -0.60 -13.20
C LEU A 97 -23.68 0.42 -12.53
N THR A 98 -23.26 0.96 -11.39
CA THR A 98 -23.91 2.07 -10.70
C THR A 98 -22.94 3.24 -10.56
N THR A 99 -23.30 4.40 -11.08
CA THR A 99 -22.51 5.63 -10.95
C THR A 99 -23.13 6.56 -9.93
N GLU A 100 -22.29 7.26 -9.16
CA GLU A 100 -22.73 8.26 -8.20
C GLU A 100 -23.52 9.38 -8.89
N TRP A 101 -23.01 9.82 -10.04
CA TRP A 101 -23.61 10.89 -10.84
C TRP A 101 -24.18 10.40 -12.18
N PRO A 102 -25.24 11.03 -12.72
CA PRO A 102 -25.80 10.70 -14.03
C PRO A 102 -24.77 10.70 -15.16
N GLN A 103 -24.96 9.78 -16.11
CA GLN A 103 -24.18 9.67 -17.34
C GLN A 103 -24.94 10.29 -18.51
N ASP A 104 -24.21 10.87 -19.46
CA ASP A 104 -24.76 11.20 -20.77
C ASP A 104 -25.12 9.89 -21.47
N TYR A 105 -26.41 9.64 -21.72
CA TYR A 105 -26.88 8.44 -22.41
C TYR A 105 -27.63 8.83 -23.69
N ILE A 106 -26.87 8.99 -24.76
CA ILE A 106 -27.33 9.31 -26.11
C ILE A 106 -26.78 8.28 -27.11
N PRO A 107 -27.30 8.18 -28.35
CA PRO A 107 -26.87 7.15 -29.30
C PRO A 107 -25.34 7.10 -29.53
N THR A 108 -24.66 8.24 -29.42
CA THR A 108 -23.22 8.37 -29.65
C THR A 108 -22.37 8.38 -28.38
N ARG A 109 -22.96 8.43 -27.18
CA ARG A 109 -22.24 8.60 -25.91
C ARG A 109 -22.99 7.98 -24.73
N GLY A 110 -22.30 7.20 -23.91
CA GLY A 110 -22.88 6.53 -22.75
C GLY A 110 -21.99 5.39 -22.28
N PRO A 111 -22.26 4.83 -21.09
CA PRO A 111 -21.36 3.86 -20.49
C PRO A 111 -21.13 2.66 -21.40
N ASP A 112 -19.86 2.38 -21.66
CA ASP A 112 -19.46 1.23 -22.46
C ASP A 112 -18.83 0.18 -21.54
N PHE A 113 -19.11 -1.07 -21.85
CA PHE A 113 -18.52 -2.24 -21.23
C PHE A 113 -17.62 -2.94 -22.24
N SER A 114 -16.36 -3.18 -21.88
CA SER A 114 -15.43 -3.94 -22.72
C SER A 114 -15.04 -5.22 -22.00
N ALA A 115 -14.93 -6.33 -22.73
CA ALA A 115 -14.55 -7.63 -22.16
C ALA A 115 -13.74 -8.47 -23.15
N ILE A 116 -13.14 -9.55 -22.64
CA ILE A 116 -12.22 -10.44 -23.37
C ILE A 116 -10.98 -9.66 -23.82
N TYR A 117 -10.05 -9.50 -22.88
CA TYR A 117 -8.77 -8.82 -23.15
C TYR A 117 -7.93 -9.63 -24.15
N ILE A 118 -7.59 -8.99 -25.26
CA ILE A 118 -6.74 -9.53 -26.34
C ILE A 118 -5.52 -8.64 -26.59
N GLY A 119 -5.30 -7.65 -25.73
CA GLY A 119 -4.18 -6.74 -25.83
C GLY A 119 -2.86 -7.41 -25.46
N ASN A 120 -1.77 -6.74 -25.82
CA ASN A 120 -0.43 -7.08 -25.38
C ASN A 120 0.13 -5.88 -24.62
N PRO A 121 0.33 -5.95 -23.30
CA PRO A 121 0.81 -4.81 -22.52
C PRO A 121 2.22 -4.35 -22.91
N SER A 122 2.97 -5.19 -23.63
CA SER A 122 4.30 -4.87 -24.16
C SER A 122 4.28 -4.31 -25.58
N ALA A 123 3.10 -4.11 -26.17
CA ALA A 123 2.97 -3.54 -27.50
C ALA A 123 3.39 -2.06 -27.52
N SER A 124 3.92 -1.60 -28.66
CA SER A 124 4.36 -0.21 -28.84
C SER A 124 3.19 0.78 -28.94
N SER A 125 2.03 0.34 -29.40
CA SER A 125 0.82 1.16 -29.53
C SER A 125 -0.10 1.04 -28.31
N GLU A 126 -0.63 2.17 -27.81
CA GLU A 126 -1.68 2.19 -26.77
C GLU A 126 -2.88 1.33 -27.17
N THR A 127 -3.31 1.42 -28.44
CA THR A 127 -4.47 0.67 -28.94
C THR A 127 -4.25 -0.84 -28.85
N GLU A 128 -3.01 -1.31 -29.02
CA GLU A 128 -2.68 -2.72 -28.90
C GLU A 128 -2.48 -3.14 -27.45
N ARG A 129 -2.03 -2.24 -26.57
CA ARG A 129 -1.89 -2.50 -25.13
C ARG A 129 -3.22 -2.66 -24.42
N SER A 130 -4.23 -1.91 -24.84
CA SER A 130 -5.52 -1.80 -24.14
C SER A 130 -6.68 -2.33 -24.99
N LYS A 131 -6.46 -3.45 -25.70
CA LYS A 131 -7.42 -4.01 -26.65
C LYS A 131 -8.34 -5.07 -26.02
N PHE A 132 -9.63 -4.92 -26.28
CA PHE A 132 -10.68 -5.88 -25.94
C PHE A 132 -11.38 -6.39 -27.21
N ALA A 133 -11.73 -7.68 -27.24
CA ALA A 133 -12.45 -8.27 -28.37
C ALA A 133 -13.93 -7.87 -28.39
N LEU A 134 -14.49 -7.55 -27.22
CA LEU A 134 -15.88 -7.19 -27.05
C LEU A 134 -16.00 -5.74 -26.55
N ASN A 135 -16.88 -4.98 -27.17
CA ASN A 135 -17.27 -3.63 -26.76
C ASN A 135 -18.79 -3.52 -26.87
N ILE A 136 -19.48 -3.28 -25.76
CA ILE A 136 -20.94 -3.23 -25.67
C ILE A 136 -21.35 -1.89 -25.05
N ARG A 137 -22.27 -1.17 -25.70
CA ARG A 137 -22.99 -0.07 -25.05
C ARG A 137 -23.91 -0.66 -23.99
N MET A 138 -23.69 -0.31 -22.73
CA MET A 138 -24.52 -0.83 -21.64
C MET A 138 -25.95 -0.32 -21.77
N THR A 139 -26.93 -1.16 -21.46
CA THR A 139 -28.35 -0.78 -21.46
C THR A 139 -28.65 0.07 -20.24
N HIS A 140 -29.21 1.26 -20.44
CA HIS A 140 -29.69 2.10 -19.35
C HIS A 140 -30.91 1.48 -18.67
N VAL A 141 -30.88 1.38 -17.33
CA VAL A 141 -31.94 0.78 -16.53
C VAL A 141 -32.73 1.81 -15.74
N ARG A 142 -32.06 2.70 -15.00
CA ARG A 142 -32.71 3.75 -14.20
C ARG A 142 -31.83 4.97 -13.91
N ASP A 143 -32.48 6.10 -13.66
CA ASP A 143 -31.93 7.36 -13.11
C ASP A 143 -30.69 7.94 -13.83
N ALA A 144 -30.45 7.56 -15.10
CA ALA A 144 -29.19 7.75 -15.81
C ALA A 144 -27.92 7.33 -15.02
N ARG A 145 -28.07 6.43 -14.03
CA ARG A 145 -27.00 6.02 -13.11
C ARG A 145 -26.79 4.52 -13.05
N VAL A 146 -27.79 3.72 -13.45
CA VAL A 146 -27.70 2.26 -13.41
C VAL A 146 -27.76 1.71 -14.82
N PHE A 147 -26.77 0.88 -15.16
CA PHE A 147 -26.56 0.34 -16.49
C PHE A 147 -26.24 -1.15 -16.43
N GLU A 148 -26.64 -1.90 -17.44
CA GLU A 148 -26.45 -3.35 -17.49
C GLU A 148 -25.85 -3.83 -18.82
N ALA A 149 -25.00 -4.85 -18.73
CA ALA A 149 -24.54 -5.64 -19.87
C ALA A 149 -24.62 -7.13 -19.50
N THR A 150 -24.93 -7.99 -20.46
CA THR A 150 -24.98 -9.44 -20.23
C THR A 150 -24.17 -10.14 -21.32
N LEU A 151 -23.29 -11.03 -20.89
CA LEU A 151 -22.64 -12.01 -21.75
C LEU A 151 -23.48 -13.28 -21.73
N GLY A 152 -24.01 -13.68 -22.88
CA GLY A 152 -24.95 -14.79 -23.01
C GLY A 152 -24.41 -15.95 -23.86
N PRO A 153 -25.28 -16.91 -24.22
CA PRO A 153 -24.86 -18.10 -24.97
C PRO A 153 -24.10 -17.80 -26.28
N GLY A 154 -24.41 -16.67 -26.94
CA GLY A 154 -23.71 -16.22 -28.14
C GLY A 154 -22.25 -15.87 -27.88
N GLU A 155 -21.97 -15.05 -26.87
CA GLU A 155 -20.59 -14.67 -26.50
C GLU A 155 -19.82 -15.89 -25.97
N PHE A 156 -20.45 -16.75 -25.18
CA PHE A 156 -19.84 -18.01 -24.73
C PHE A 156 -19.48 -18.93 -25.90
N ALA A 157 -20.27 -18.96 -26.97
CA ALA A 157 -19.96 -19.74 -28.17
C ALA A 157 -18.85 -19.08 -29.01
N ALA A 158 -18.90 -17.74 -29.19
CA ALA A 158 -17.92 -17.00 -29.99
C ALA A 158 -16.51 -17.01 -29.37
N PHE A 159 -16.43 -16.98 -28.03
CA PHE A 159 -15.18 -16.97 -27.27
C PHE A 159 -15.01 -18.25 -26.45
N ALA A 160 -15.34 -19.40 -27.03
CA ALA A 160 -15.42 -20.68 -26.31
C ALA A 160 -14.14 -21.06 -25.55
N ASN A 161 -12.96 -20.60 -25.95
CA ASN A 161 -11.70 -20.88 -25.22
C ASN A 161 -11.48 -19.97 -23.99
N GLN A 162 -12.08 -18.78 -23.97
CA GLN A 162 -11.90 -17.78 -22.91
C GLN A 162 -13.10 -17.73 -21.96
N MET A 163 -14.28 -18.12 -22.44
CA MET A 163 -15.54 -18.09 -21.71
C MET A 163 -15.90 -19.49 -21.20
N GLN A 164 -15.09 -20.02 -20.28
CA GLN A 164 -15.34 -21.30 -19.59
C GLN A 164 -15.07 -21.17 -18.09
N PRO A 165 -15.77 -21.94 -17.24
CA PRO A 165 -15.44 -22.03 -15.82
C PRO A 165 -13.95 -22.26 -15.58
N GLY A 166 -13.38 -21.52 -14.63
CA GLY A 166 -11.96 -21.55 -14.27
C GLY A 166 -11.06 -20.59 -15.06
N GLN A 167 -11.53 -20.01 -16.17
CA GLN A 167 -10.78 -19.00 -16.95
C GLN A 167 -10.91 -17.60 -16.35
N ILE A 168 -9.89 -16.76 -16.55
CA ILE A 168 -9.94 -15.34 -16.21
C ILE A 168 -10.71 -14.57 -17.30
N LEU A 169 -11.73 -13.83 -16.87
CA LEU A 169 -12.41 -12.83 -17.67
C LEU A 169 -11.98 -11.44 -17.21
N THR A 170 -11.20 -10.76 -18.07
CA THR A 170 -10.81 -9.36 -17.90
C THR A 170 -11.83 -8.45 -18.59
N PHE A 171 -12.28 -7.41 -17.89
CA PHE A 171 -13.24 -6.42 -18.37
C PHE A 171 -12.94 -5.01 -17.84
N GLU A 172 -13.56 -4.00 -18.44
CA GLU A 172 -13.49 -2.61 -17.99
C GLU A 172 -14.79 -1.86 -18.28
N PHE A 173 -14.96 -0.72 -17.61
CA PHE A 173 -16.02 0.24 -17.87
C PHE A 173 -15.43 1.55 -18.39
N ARG A 174 -16.11 2.14 -19.38
CA ARG A 174 -15.90 3.53 -19.79
C ARG A 174 -17.10 4.35 -19.38
N PHE A 175 -16.83 5.50 -18.81
CA PHE A 175 -17.81 6.39 -18.20
C PHE A 175 -17.88 7.68 -18.99
N PHE A 176 -19.07 8.28 -19.05
CA PHE A 176 -19.34 9.56 -19.70
C PHE A 176 -20.31 10.34 -18.81
N LEU A 177 -19.79 11.04 -17.80
CA LEU A 177 -20.62 11.82 -16.87
C LEU A 177 -21.35 12.92 -17.61
N SER A 178 -22.60 13.17 -17.19
CA SER A 178 -23.29 14.38 -17.61
C SER A 178 -22.59 15.60 -17.08
N GLU A 179 -22.22 16.52 -17.96
CA GLU A 179 -21.55 17.79 -17.62
C GLU A 179 -22.45 18.79 -16.87
N SER A 180 -23.67 18.39 -16.54
CA SER A 180 -24.64 19.17 -15.76
C SER A 180 -24.41 19.13 -14.25
N PHE A 181 -23.38 18.45 -13.77
CA PHE A 181 -23.12 18.29 -12.34
C PHE A 181 -22.55 19.52 -11.66
N SER A 182 -22.90 19.71 -10.38
CA SER A 182 -22.48 20.87 -9.61
C SER A 182 -20.95 20.99 -9.57
N GLY A 183 -20.43 22.21 -9.76
CA GLY A 183 -18.99 22.47 -9.79
C GLY A 183 -18.31 22.21 -11.13
N TRP A 184 -18.92 21.47 -12.07
CA TRP A 184 -18.28 21.14 -13.36
C TRP A 184 -17.93 22.37 -14.20
N ALA A 185 -18.87 23.30 -14.34
CA ALA A 185 -18.65 24.54 -15.09
C ALA A 185 -17.51 25.39 -14.48
N ALA A 186 -17.44 25.45 -13.15
CA ALA A 186 -16.35 26.13 -12.45
C ALA A 186 -15.00 25.44 -12.69
N GLN A 187 -14.98 24.09 -12.73
CA GLN A 187 -13.76 23.36 -13.07
C GLN A 187 -13.30 23.65 -14.49
N LYS A 188 -14.22 23.60 -15.45
CA LYS A 188 -13.93 23.80 -16.86
C LYS A 188 -13.37 25.19 -17.12
N ALA A 189 -13.82 26.20 -16.37
CA ALA A 189 -13.25 27.54 -16.42
C ALA A 189 -11.78 27.59 -15.95
N LYS A 190 -11.38 26.72 -15.01
CA LYS A 190 -10.01 26.63 -14.48
C LYS A 190 -9.11 25.70 -15.29
N ASN A 191 -9.66 24.60 -15.78
CA ASN A 191 -8.99 23.60 -16.61
C ASN A 191 -9.94 23.15 -17.73
N PRO A 192 -9.90 23.80 -18.91
CA PRO A 192 -10.74 23.45 -20.05
C PRO A 192 -10.56 22.01 -20.54
N HIS A 193 -9.37 21.44 -20.28
CA HIS A 193 -9.00 20.06 -20.65
C HIS A 193 -9.54 19.00 -19.68
N ASN A 194 -10.20 19.38 -18.58
CA ASN A 194 -10.81 18.38 -17.70
C ASN A 194 -11.91 17.62 -18.46
N ILE A 195 -11.88 16.29 -18.43
CA ILE A 195 -12.79 15.44 -19.20
C ILE A 195 -13.89 14.85 -18.31
N SER A 196 -15.10 14.81 -18.84
CA SER A 196 -16.27 14.12 -18.26
C SER A 196 -16.25 12.61 -18.52
N ALA A 197 -15.41 12.18 -19.48
CA ALA A 197 -15.15 10.79 -19.77
C ALA A 197 -13.98 10.25 -18.94
N TYR A 198 -14.08 9.01 -18.47
CA TYR A 198 -13.02 8.33 -17.72
C TYR A 198 -13.16 6.81 -17.84
N TYR A 199 -12.21 6.09 -17.28
CA TYR A 199 -12.09 4.64 -17.36
C TYR A 199 -12.10 4.03 -15.95
N SER A 200 -12.45 2.75 -15.86
CA SER A 200 -12.07 1.91 -14.73
C SER A 200 -10.65 1.39 -14.91
N GLU A 201 -10.13 0.74 -13.87
CA GLU A 201 -9.06 -0.25 -14.03
C GLU A 201 -9.54 -1.49 -14.78
N PHE A 202 -8.61 -2.38 -15.15
CA PHE A 202 -9.00 -3.67 -15.69
C PHE A 202 -9.43 -4.56 -14.53
N LEU A 203 -10.70 -4.93 -14.52
CA LEU A 203 -11.29 -5.78 -13.51
C LEU A 203 -11.22 -7.23 -14.00
N ARG A 204 -10.97 -8.16 -13.08
CA ARG A 204 -10.75 -9.57 -13.41
C ARG A 204 -11.59 -10.44 -12.49
N ILE A 205 -12.39 -11.31 -13.07
CA ILE A 205 -13.05 -12.41 -12.35
C ILE A 205 -12.54 -13.74 -12.90
N ARG A 206 -12.63 -14.79 -12.09
CA ARG A 206 -12.46 -16.17 -12.56
C ARG A 206 -13.86 -16.77 -12.73
N ILE A 207 -14.22 -17.15 -13.94
CA ILE A 207 -15.58 -17.62 -14.26
C ILE A 207 -15.89 -18.84 -13.38
N GLY A 208 -17.06 -18.84 -12.74
CA GLY A 208 -17.49 -19.86 -11.79
C GLY A 208 -16.94 -19.67 -10.38
N GLN A 209 -16.22 -18.58 -10.10
CA GLN A 209 -15.69 -18.26 -8.77
C GLN A 209 -15.92 -16.79 -8.41
N GLY A 210 -16.14 -16.52 -7.12
CA GLY A 210 -16.35 -15.16 -6.64
C GLY A 210 -15.05 -14.43 -6.32
N GLY A 211 -15.09 -13.10 -6.35
CA GLY A 211 -13.98 -12.23 -5.98
C GLY A 211 -13.29 -11.57 -7.17
N LEU A 212 -12.50 -10.54 -6.88
CA LEU A 212 -11.73 -9.81 -7.88
C LEU A 212 -10.27 -10.29 -7.85
N PHE A 213 -9.83 -10.81 -8.98
CA PHE A 213 -8.48 -11.33 -9.18
C PHE A 213 -7.54 -10.21 -9.64
N ILE A 214 -6.23 -10.42 -9.46
CA ILE A 214 -5.19 -9.52 -9.97
C ILE A 214 -4.62 -10.04 -11.29
N ASP A 215 -3.73 -9.28 -11.92
CA ASP A 215 -3.06 -9.71 -13.14
C ASP A 215 -1.85 -10.62 -12.87
N ASP A 216 -1.55 -11.45 -13.88
CA ASP A 216 -0.19 -11.92 -14.12
C ASP A 216 0.47 -11.05 -15.22
N PRO A 217 1.58 -10.35 -14.92
CA PRO A 217 2.19 -9.39 -15.83
C PRO A 217 2.91 -10.06 -17.00
N LEU A 218 3.23 -11.36 -16.90
CA LEU A 218 3.84 -12.13 -17.97
C LEU A 218 2.78 -12.79 -18.85
N THR A 219 1.63 -13.13 -18.28
CA THR A 219 0.54 -13.85 -18.93
C THR A 219 -0.81 -13.21 -18.58
N PRO A 220 -1.21 -12.10 -19.22
CA PRO A 220 -2.34 -11.25 -18.77
C PRO A 220 -3.71 -11.91 -18.64
N ASN A 221 -3.90 -13.11 -19.22
CA ASN A 221 -5.14 -13.89 -19.18
C ASN A 221 -5.01 -15.18 -18.34
N ALA A 222 -3.87 -15.42 -17.70
CA ALA A 222 -3.68 -16.55 -16.81
C ALA A 222 -4.20 -16.24 -15.41
N VAL A 223 -4.63 -17.29 -14.70
CA VAL A 223 -4.93 -17.20 -13.27
C VAL A 223 -3.60 -16.98 -12.52
N PRO A 224 -3.44 -15.89 -11.76
CA PRO A 224 -2.23 -15.63 -10.98
C PRO A 224 -2.05 -16.68 -9.88
N THR A 225 -0.82 -16.98 -9.47
CA THR A 225 -0.59 -17.84 -8.29
C THR A 225 -0.93 -17.11 -6.99
N THR A 226 -1.41 -17.81 -5.98
CA THR A 226 -1.80 -17.26 -4.66
C THR A 226 -0.66 -16.50 -3.97
N GLN A 227 0.59 -16.90 -4.17
CA GLN A 227 1.76 -16.23 -3.59
C GLN A 227 1.94 -14.78 -4.10
N ARG A 228 1.29 -14.39 -5.21
CA ARG A 228 1.28 -12.99 -5.68
C ARG A 228 0.47 -12.07 -4.76
N TYR A 229 -0.47 -12.62 -3.98
CA TYR A 229 -1.38 -11.88 -3.11
C TYR A 229 -0.73 -11.50 -1.77
N ALA A 230 0.24 -10.57 -1.82
CA ALA A 230 0.99 -10.15 -0.64
C ALA A 230 0.11 -9.56 0.48
N GLY A 231 -1.01 -8.90 0.13
CA GLY A 231 -1.97 -8.33 1.06
C GLY A 231 -3.27 -9.13 1.19
N GLY A 232 -3.28 -10.43 0.85
CA GLY A 232 -4.52 -11.19 0.69
C GLY A 232 -5.37 -10.61 -0.45
N TRP A 233 -6.69 -10.62 -0.34
CA TRP A 233 -7.61 -10.05 -1.34
C TRP A 233 -7.55 -8.53 -1.47
N THR A 234 -6.84 -7.84 -0.58
CA THR A 234 -6.58 -6.40 -0.71
C THR A 234 -5.46 -6.08 -1.71
N THR A 235 -4.71 -7.10 -2.14
CA THR A 235 -3.59 -6.95 -3.08
C THR A 235 -4.05 -6.27 -4.36
N THR A 236 -3.39 -5.18 -4.73
CA THR A 236 -3.73 -4.41 -5.94
C THR A 236 -3.21 -5.11 -7.19
N PRO A 237 -3.81 -4.86 -8.37
CA PRO A 237 -3.18 -5.21 -9.64
C PRO A 237 -1.80 -4.53 -9.82
N THR A 238 -0.99 -5.07 -10.71
CA THR A 238 0.33 -4.53 -11.04
C THR A 238 0.18 -3.16 -11.69
N THR A 239 0.75 -2.11 -11.07
CA THR A 239 0.85 -0.79 -11.71
C THR A 239 2.03 -0.79 -12.68
N ARG A 240 1.76 -0.97 -13.98
CA ARG A 240 2.79 -1.20 -15.01
C ARG A 240 3.45 0.08 -15.54
N VAL A 241 2.66 1.00 -16.11
CA VAL A 241 3.22 2.17 -16.84
C VAL A 241 3.75 3.23 -15.89
N GLU A 242 3.15 3.36 -14.71
CA GLU A 242 3.49 4.38 -13.71
C GLU A 242 3.90 3.72 -12.38
N PRO A 243 4.97 2.91 -12.34
CA PRO A 243 5.29 2.08 -11.18
C PRO A 243 5.56 2.88 -9.89
N TRP A 244 5.98 4.14 -10.01
CA TRP A 244 6.10 5.11 -8.90
C TRP A 244 4.76 5.48 -8.23
N ARG A 245 3.61 5.09 -8.81
CA ARG A 245 2.25 5.29 -8.27
C ARG A 245 1.63 4.05 -7.63
N ALA A 246 2.38 2.95 -7.58
CA ALA A 246 1.85 1.66 -7.11
C ALA A 246 1.36 1.69 -5.65
N LEU A 247 1.92 2.57 -4.81
CA LEU A 247 1.59 2.67 -3.38
C LEU A 247 0.34 3.53 -3.09
N GLN A 248 -0.30 4.09 -4.12
CA GLN A 248 -1.44 4.99 -3.99
C GLN A 248 -2.77 4.30 -4.35
N GLN A 249 -2.78 2.98 -4.51
CA GLN A 249 -3.98 2.25 -4.97
C GLN A 249 -4.88 1.82 -3.80
N GLN A 250 -6.19 1.86 -4.01
CA GLN A 250 -7.17 1.31 -3.07
C GLN A 250 -7.11 -0.23 -3.08
N ALA A 251 -7.50 -0.86 -1.97
CA ALA A 251 -7.61 -2.32 -1.89
C ALA A 251 -8.47 -2.88 -3.03
N ASN A 252 -8.02 -3.98 -3.67
CA ASN A 252 -8.71 -4.54 -4.84
C ASN A 252 -10.12 -5.08 -4.51
N ASN A 253 -10.31 -5.58 -3.29
CA ASN A 253 -11.59 -6.04 -2.77
C ASN A 253 -12.42 -4.94 -2.07
N ILE A 254 -12.12 -3.65 -2.30
CA ILE A 254 -12.82 -2.55 -1.63
C ILE A 254 -14.33 -2.60 -1.85
N LEU A 255 -15.08 -2.52 -0.76
CA LEU A 255 -16.54 -2.50 -0.84
C LEU A 255 -17.03 -1.12 -1.30
N PRO A 256 -18.13 -1.07 -2.07
CA PRO A 256 -18.78 0.19 -2.46
C PRO A 256 -19.03 1.14 -1.27
N SER A 257 -19.41 0.61 -0.11
CA SER A 257 -19.67 1.39 1.11
C SER A 257 -18.43 2.06 1.71
N ASN A 258 -17.22 1.57 1.40
CA ASN A 258 -15.97 2.08 1.95
C ASN A 258 -15.13 2.89 0.94
N SER A 259 -15.40 2.74 -0.36
CA SER A 259 -14.73 3.50 -1.42
C SER A 259 -14.79 5.02 -1.21
N GLN A 260 -15.94 5.55 -0.79
CA GLN A 260 -16.09 6.98 -0.48
C GLN A 260 -15.20 7.40 0.70
N ARG A 261 -15.12 6.57 1.75
CA ARG A 261 -14.30 6.85 2.92
C ARG A 261 -12.80 6.88 2.58
N PHE A 262 -12.36 5.98 1.69
CA PHE A 262 -10.99 6.00 1.18
C PHE A 262 -10.67 7.32 0.47
N MET A 263 -11.56 7.79 -0.42
CA MET A 263 -11.34 9.05 -1.15
C MET A 263 -11.36 10.25 -0.21
N THR A 264 -12.34 10.34 0.69
CA THR A 264 -12.44 11.41 1.68
C THR A 264 -11.19 11.44 2.57
N GLY A 265 -10.72 10.29 3.03
CA GLY A 265 -9.49 10.18 3.82
C GLY A 265 -8.23 10.64 3.09
N ARG A 266 -8.11 10.34 1.79
CA ARG A 266 -7.02 10.87 0.95
C ARG A 266 -7.01 12.40 0.97
N THR A 267 -8.19 13.04 0.92
CA THR A 267 -8.26 14.50 0.97
C THR A 267 -7.62 15.09 2.23
N TRP A 268 -7.80 14.44 3.39
CA TRP A 268 -7.17 14.82 4.66
C TRP A 268 -5.68 14.51 4.70
N PHE A 269 -5.25 13.35 4.19
CA PHE A 269 -3.84 12.98 4.11
C PHE A 269 -3.02 13.99 3.30
N HIS A 270 -3.63 14.57 2.27
CA HIS A 270 -3.07 15.62 1.43
C HIS A 270 -3.41 17.03 1.90
N THR A 271 -4.09 17.25 3.02
CA THR A 271 -4.39 18.61 3.48
C THR A 271 -3.12 19.27 4.04
N ASP A 272 -2.81 20.48 3.57
CA ASP A 272 -1.89 21.40 4.23
C ASP A 272 -2.60 22.03 5.43
N PHE A 273 -2.24 21.62 6.66
CA PHE A 273 -2.95 22.05 7.86
C PHE A 273 -2.67 23.49 8.29
N VAL A 274 -1.77 24.21 7.59
CA VAL A 274 -1.60 25.66 7.75
C VAL A 274 -2.57 26.39 6.82
N SER A 275 -2.49 26.15 5.51
CA SER A 275 -3.27 26.91 4.52
C SER A 275 -4.67 26.36 4.24
N GLY A 276 -4.93 25.11 4.63
CA GLY A 276 -6.12 24.32 4.28
C GLY A 276 -6.13 23.84 2.83
N GLU A 277 -5.10 24.15 2.04
CA GLU A 277 -5.03 23.75 0.64
C GLU A 277 -4.76 22.25 0.53
N HIS A 278 -5.22 21.63 -0.55
CA HIS A 278 -4.81 20.27 -0.88
C HIS A 278 -3.37 20.32 -1.40
N ALA A 279 -2.43 19.80 -0.62
CA ALA A 279 -1.04 19.58 -0.99
C ALA A 279 -0.98 18.62 -2.17
N THR A 280 -0.89 19.23 -3.33
CA THR A 280 -0.98 18.52 -4.58
C THR A 280 0.27 17.67 -4.81
N ASP A 281 0.11 16.38 -5.05
CA ASP A 281 1.20 15.55 -5.57
C ASP A 281 1.15 15.54 -7.12
N GLU A 282 2.07 14.86 -7.80
CA GLU A 282 2.04 14.81 -9.28
C GLU A 282 1.05 13.78 -9.83
N ALA A 283 0.41 12.97 -8.97
CA ALA A 283 -0.72 12.13 -9.35
C ALA A 283 -2.02 12.93 -9.47
N ASP A 284 -2.12 14.10 -8.82
CA ASP A 284 -3.29 14.97 -8.95
C ASP A 284 -3.32 15.67 -10.32
N ASP A 285 -4.44 15.55 -11.03
CA ASP A 285 -4.68 16.30 -12.26
C ASP A 285 -5.05 17.76 -11.91
N LYS A 286 -4.17 18.70 -12.27
CA LYS A 286 -4.20 20.11 -11.81
C LYS A 286 -4.54 21.09 -12.94
N PRO A 287 -5.05 22.29 -12.59
CA PRO A 287 -5.48 22.75 -11.25
C PRO A 287 -6.83 22.14 -10.83
N THR A 288 -7.02 21.93 -9.51
CA THR A 288 -8.30 21.51 -8.92
C THR A 288 -8.77 22.57 -7.92
N ILE A 289 -10.02 23.02 -8.04
CA ILE A 289 -10.64 24.01 -7.14
C ILE A 289 -11.65 23.40 -6.17
N PHE A 290 -11.91 22.09 -6.24
CA PHE A 290 -12.96 21.47 -5.41
C PHE A 290 -12.61 21.41 -3.92
N PHE A 291 -11.33 21.57 -3.58
CA PHE A 291 -10.91 21.72 -2.19
C PHE A 291 -11.09 23.15 -1.66
N ASP A 292 -11.40 24.14 -2.51
CA ASP A 292 -11.48 25.55 -2.09
C ASP A 292 -12.62 25.79 -1.09
N ALA A 293 -13.74 25.06 -1.24
CA ALA A 293 -14.87 25.14 -0.31
C ALA A 293 -14.49 24.64 1.11
N ASP A 294 -13.66 23.59 1.17
CA ASP A 294 -13.18 23.01 2.41
C ASP A 294 -11.95 23.73 2.99
N ARG A 295 -11.23 24.52 2.17
CA ARG A 295 -9.98 25.16 2.57
C ARG A 295 -10.09 25.94 3.88
N LEU A 296 -11.13 26.75 4.03
CA LEU A 296 -11.31 27.55 5.24
C LEU A 296 -11.58 26.69 6.47
N SER A 297 -12.34 25.60 6.32
CA SER A 297 -12.63 24.70 7.44
C SER A 297 -11.38 23.94 7.89
N ARG A 298 -10.48 23.61 6.96
CA ARG A 298 -9.25 22.82 7.16
C ARG A 298 -7.97 23.64 7.41
N SER A 299 -8.02 24.96 7.28
CA SER A 299 -6.88 25.85 7.53
C SER A 299 -6.63 26.12 9.01
N ASN A 300 -5.41 26.56 9.32
CA ASN A 300 -4.98 27.02 10.65
C ASN A 300 -5.07 25.96 11.76
N HIS A 301 -5.05 24.66 11.43
CA HIS A 301 -5.04 23.59 12.43
C HIS A 301 -3.63 23.30 12.98
N ALA A 302 -2.60 23.50 12.18
CA ALA A 302 -1.21 23.40 12.62
C ALA A 302 -0.84 24.54 13.57
N SER A 303 -0.03 24.24 14.58
CA SER A 303 0.61 25.25 15.44
C SER A 303 1.65 26.07 14.69
N SER A 304 2.21 27.07 15.36
CA SER A 304 3.31 27.87 14.82
C SER A 304 4.68 27.16 14.80
N ALA A 305 4.75 25.91 15.26
CA ALA A 305 5.89 25.01 15.16
C ALA A 305 5.42 23.64 14.64
N TYR A 306 6.13 23.09 13.65
CA TYR A 306 5.85 21.79 13.00
C TYR A 306 7.11 21.30 12.25
N ASN A 307 7.11 20.09 11.70
CA ASN A 307 8.16 19.62 10.79
C ASN A 307 7.78 19.80 9.31
N VAL A 308 6.54 19.43 8.96
CA VAL A 308 5.93 19.60 7.63
C VAL A 308 4.47 20.02 7.77
N ARG A 309 3.77 20.29 6.66
CA ARG A 309 2.39 20.81 6.67
C ARG A 309 1.32 19.81 6.23
N SER A 310 1.70 18.69 5.60
CA SER A 310 0.80 17.60 5.20
C SER A 310 1.47 16.25 5.40
N CYS A 311 0.70 15.16 5.53
CA CYS A 311 1.25 13.80 5.61
C CYS A 311 2.02 13.44 4.34
N SER A 312 1.48 13.81 3.17
CA SER A 312 2.07 13.57 1.85
C SER A 312 3.43 14.23 1.63
N ALA A 313 3.79 15.28 2.39
CA ALA A 313 5.09 15.95 2.28
C ALA A 313 6.26 15.06 2.74
N CYS A 314 6.04 14.18 3.72
CA CYS A 314 7.01 13.16 4.14
C CYS A 314 6.78 11.82 3.45
N HIS A 315 5.52 11.43 3.28
CA HIS A 315 5.14 10.15 2.65
C HIS A 315 4.92 10.35 1.15
N ILE A 316 6.00 10.70 0.44
CA ILE A 316 5.98 10.99 -1.00
C ILE A 316 5.43 9.77 -1.74
N ASN A 317 4.35 9.96 -2.51
CA ASN A 317 3.64 8.90 -3.21
C ASN A 317 3.23 7.73 -2.30
N ASN A 318 2.87 8.00 -1.03
CA ASN A 318 2.64 7.01 0.04
C ASN A 318 3.85 6.13 0.41
N GLY A 319 5.01 6.41 -0.15
CA GLY A 319 6.26 5.71 0.09
C GLY A 319 7.07 6.38 1.20
N THR A 320 8.37 6.52 0.92
CA THR A 320 9.36 7.10 1.84
C THR A 320 9.97 8.38 1.24
N SER A 321 10.86 8.99 1.99
CA SER A 321 11.60 10.17 1.59
C SER A 321 13.11 9.94 1.75
N LEU A 322 13.89 10.63 0.91
CA LEU A 322 15.36 10.56 0.93
C LEU A 322 15.94 11.71 1.75
N LEU A 323 17.04 11.44 2.44
CA LEU A 323 17.86 12.48 3.05
C LEU A 323 18.43 13.41 1.96
N PRO A 324 18.46 14.72 2.20
CA PRO A 324 19.10 15.68 1.30
C PRO A 324 20.63 15.56 1.37
N ALA A 325 21.32 16.37 0.56
CA ALA A 325 22.77 16.52 0.66
C ALA A 325 23.20 17.02 2.06
N THR A 326 24.46 16.77 2.41
CA THR A 326 25.02 17.22 3.70
C THR A 326 24.87 18.73 3.88
N ASN A 327 24.68 19.16 5.12
CA ASN A 327 24.46 20.57 5.52
C ASN A 327 23.23 21.24 4.87
N THR A 328 22.36 20.48 4.22
CA THR A 328 21.04 20.95 3.78
C THR A 328 20.00 20.63 4.86
N PRO A 329 19.02 21.53 5.12
CA PRO A 329 17.93 21.27 6.03
C PRO A 329 17.18 19.96 5.73
N VAL A 330 17.01 19.13 6.76
CA VAL A 330 16.25 17.90 6.72
C VAL A 330 14.85 18.18 7.26
N HIS A 331 13.83 18.02 6.42
CA HIS A 331 12.44 18.27 6.78
C HIS A 331 11.57 17.00 6.81
N ASN A 332 11.94 16.03 6.00
CA ASN A 332 11.15 14.83 5.72
C ASN A 332 11.53 13.62 6.60
N THR A 333 12.55 13.77 7.44
CA THR A 333 12.99 12.83 8.46
C THR A 333 12.88 13.51 9.80
N VAL A 334 12.14 12.91 10.73
CA VAL A 334 11.91 13.52 12.04
C VAL A 334 13.02 13.12 13.01
N ALA A 335 13.37 14.00 13.95
CA ALA A 335 14.31 13.68 15.02
C ALA A 335 13.58 13.63 16.35
N ARG A 336 13.36 12.42 16.88
CA ARG A 336 12.89 12.27 18.26
C ARG A 336 13.98 12.74 19.22
N THR A 337 13.58 13.46 20.25
CA THR A 337 14.49 14.09 21.20
C THR A 337 14.31 13.46 22.58
N PHE A 338 15.42 13.24 23.27
CA PHE A 338 15.42 12.71 24.63
C PHE A 338 16.55 13.31 25.47
N ASP A 339 16.41 13.28 26.79
CA ASP A 339 17.48 13.62 27.72
C ASP A 339 18.44 12.44 27.85
N THR A 340 19.71 12.62 27.48
CA THR A 340 20.75 11.57 27.50
C THR A 340 21.01 10.96 28.88
N ARG A 341 20.55 11.59 29.97
CA ARG A 341 20.72 11.07 31.33
C ARG A 341 19.56 10.16 31.76
N SER A 342 18.36 10.39 31.25
CA SER A 342 17.14 9.71 31.72
C SER A 342 16.34 8.98 30.63
N GLY A 343 16.55 9.29 29.36
CA GLY A 343 15.78 8.77 28.23
C GLY A 343 14.37 9.35 28.11
N SER A 344 13.98 10.23 29.03
CA SER A 344 12.70 10.96 28.95
C SER A 344 12.73 11.98 27.81
N PRO A 345 11.56 12.49 27.35
CA PRO A 345 11.51 13.60 26.40
C PRO A 345 12.41 14.76 26.84
N HIS A 346 13.12 15.39 25.90
CA HIS A 346 14.09 16.42 26.23
C HIS A 346 13.39 17.67 26.81
N GLY A 347 13.89 18.19 27.94
CA GLY A 347 13.23 19.29 28.66
C GLY A 347 13.08 20.59 27.86
N VAL A 348 13.89 20.78 26.81
CA VAL A 348 13.80 21.94 25.90
C VAL A 348 13.08 21.63 24.60
N PHE A 349 13.25 20.44 24.02
CA PHE A 349 12.80 20.10 22.65
C PHE A 349 11.62 19.11 22.64
N GLY A 350 11.00 18.86 23.79
CA GLY A 350 9.87 17.94 23.90
C GLY A 350 10.22 16.52 23.49
N LYS A 351 9.28 15.84 22.81
CA LYS A 351 9.47 14.47 22.29
C LYS A 351 10.08 14.47 20.88
N GLN A 352 9.99 15.57 20.16
CA GLN A 352 10.45 15.70 18.78
C GLN A 352 10.84 17.14 18.46
N LEU A 353 11.99 17.30 17.81
CA LEU A 353 12.47 18.60 17.33
C LEU A 353 11.52 19.18 16.27
N GLN A 354 11.02 20.39 16.50
CA GLN A 354 10.16 21.11 15.54
C GLN A 354 11.01 21.98 14.61
N THR A 355 11.08 21.64 13.32
CA THR A 355 12.07 22.23 12.39
C THR A 355 11.56 23.36 11.48
N GLN A 356 10.27 23.65 11.51
CA GLN A 356 9.62 24.67 10.67
C GLN A 356 8.56 25.45 11.46
N GLY A 357 8.01 26.47 10.82
CA GLY A 357 7.06 27.42 11.40
C GLY A 357 7.75 28.62 12.07
N ALA A 358 6.95 29.63 12.43
CA ALA A 358 7.45 30.86 13.05
C ALA A 358 8.16 30.64 14.40
N HIS A 359 7.91 29.49 15.05
CA HIS A 359 8.51 29.10 16.33
C HIS A 359 9.31 27.80 16.19
N SER A 360 9.94 27.57 15.04
CA SER A 360 10.85 26.44 14.85
C SER A 360 11.93 26.42 15.95
N GLU A 361 12.20 25.25 16.51
CA GLU A 361 13.17 25.06 17.59
C GLU A 361 14.60 24.96 17.07
N GLY A 362 14.80 24.73 15.77
CA GLY A 362 16.09 24.68 15.12
C GLY A 362 16.02 24.02 13.75
N THR A 363 17.17 23.89 13.09
CA THR A 363 17.29 23.18 11.81
C THR A 363 18.06 21.88 11.99
N LEU A 364 17.48 20.77 11.55
CA LEU A 364 18.16 19.48 11.47
C LEU A 364 18.96 19.41 10.17
N THR A 365 20.21 18.96 10.23
CA THR A 365 21.05 18.71 9.05
C THR A 365 21.78 17.38 9.18
N VAL A 366 22.14 16.77 8.05
CA VAL A 366 23.19 15.73 8.03
C VAL A 366 24.53 16.44 7.92
N ALA A 367 25.28 16.56 9.01
CA ALA A 367 26.55 17.30 9.04
C ALA A 367 27.66 16.54 8.31
N SER A 368 27.69 15.21 8.46
CA SER A 368 28.68 14.33 7.82
C SER A 368 28.18 12.88 7.79
N TYR A 369 28.94 12.02 7.09
CA TYR A 369 28.76 10.56 7.15
C TYR A 369 30.02 9.91 7.70
N GLU A 370 29.86 9.06 8.69
CA GLU A 370 30.90 8.10 9.06
C GLU A 370 30.85 6.92 8.12
N THR A 371 32.01 6.40 7.74
CA THR A 371 32.10 5.25 6.84
C THR A 371 32.94 4.13 7.44
N ARG A 372 32.55 2.88 7.15
CA ARG A 372 33.31 1.67 7.46
C ARG A 372 33.25 0.72 6.28
N VAL A 373 34.37 0.08 5.96
CA VAL A 373 34.41 -0.97 4.95
C VAL A 373 34.18 -2.32 5.61
N GLU A 374 33.21 -3.08 5.11
CA GLU A 374 33.02 -4.49 5.40
C GLU A 374 33.53 -5.33 4.24
N ARG A 375 34.42 -6.29 4.52
CA ARG A 375 34.94 -7.20 3.52
C ARG A 375 34.24 -8.56 3.63
N LEU A 376 33.73 -9.03 2.50
CA LEU A 376 33.05 -10.33 2.37
C LEU A 376 34.07 -11.44 2.05
N ALA A 377 33.65 -12.70 2.18
CA ALA A 377 34.55 -13.85 2.04
C ALA A 377 35.16 -14.00 0.64
N ASP A 378 34.48 -13.51 -0.40
CA ASP A 378 34.97 -13.49 -1.78
C ASP A 378 35.83 -12.26 -2.11
N GLY A 379 36.16 -11.44 -1.12
CA GLY A 379 36.95 -10.22 -1.28
C GLY A 379 36.15 -8.98 -1.67
N THR A 380 34.84 -9.09 -1.94
CA THR A 380 34.00 -7.91 -2.19
C THR A 380 34.04 -6.97 -0.97
N GLU A 381 34.20 -5.67 -1.22
CA GLU A 381 34.11 -4.64 -0.19
C GLU A 381 32.78 -3.91 -0.29
N VAL A 382 32.10 -3.74 0.85
CA VAL A 382 30.87 -2.96 0.98
C VAL A 382 31.13 -1.81 1.93
N VAL A 383 30.91 -0.58 1.47
CA VAL A 383 31.04 0.62 2.31
C VAL A 383 29.73 0.85 3.05
N LEU A 384 29.77 0.76 4.38
CA LEU A 384 28.69 1.17 5.25
C LEU A 384 28.83 2.65 5.60
N LYS A 385 27.72 3.38 5.57
CA LYS A 385 27.60 4.78 5.95
C LYS A 385 26.72 4.92 7.19
N LYS A 386 27.02 5.91 8.03
CA LYS A 386 26.19 6.33 9.16
C LYS A 386 26.08 7.86 9.17
N PRO A 387 24.89 8.43 8.98
CA PRO A 387 24.69 9.87 9.03
C PRO A 387 24.93 10.40 10.44
N ARG A 388 25.64 11.53 10.53
CA ARG A 388 25.80 12.32 11.74
C ARG A 388 24.90 13.54 11.65
N PHE A 389 23.80 13.50 12.38
CA PHE A 389 22.85 14.60 12.44
C PHE A 389 23.33 15.69 13.40
N ALA A 390 23.07 16.94 13.04
CA ALA A 390 23.33 18.10 13.88
C ALA A 390 22.09 19.00 13.92
N VAL A 391 21.86 19.63 15.07
CA VAL A 391 20.80 20.61 15.27
C VAL A 391 21.42 22.00 15.38
N ASN A 392 21.10 22.86 14.43
CA ASN A 392 21.43 24.28 14.53
C ASN A 392 20.28 24.99 15.25
N SER A 393 20.51 25.41 16.49
CA SER A 393 19.51 26.03 17.36
C SER A 393 20.15 27.04 18.30
N SER A 394 19.42 28.12 18.60
CA SER A 394 19.75 29.06 19.67
C SER A 394 19.35 28.56 21.07
N LEU A 395 18.56 27.48 21.14
CA LEU A 395 18.14 26.86 22.40
C LEU A 395 19.26 26.00 22.98
N SER A 396 19.25 25.82 24.30
CA SER A 396 20.22 24.93 24.97
C SER A 396 20.05 23.49 24.52
N GLN A 397 21.14 22.90 24.03
CA GLN A 397 21.24 21.50 23.60
C GLN A 397 21.91 20.62 24.66
N SER A 398 21.98 21.10 25.91
CA SER A 398 22.59 20.36 27.01
C SER A 398 21.85 19.03 27.22
N TYR A 399 22.59 17.92 27.16
CA TYR A 399 22.05 16.57 27.30
C TYR A 399 21.07 16.13 26.18
N LEU A 400 21.10 16.78 25.02
CA LEU A 400 20.25 16.43 23.88
C LEU A 400 20.69 15.11 23.22
N GLY A 401 19.81 14.12 23.23
CA GLY A 401 19.88 12.92 22.42
C GLY A 401 18.93 13.00 21.22
N LEU A 402 19.35 12.42 20.10
CA LEU A 402 18.58 12.39 18.85
C LEU A 402 18.36 10.96 18.38
N SER A 403 17.12 10.63 18.03
CA SER A 403 16.72 9.38 17.37
C SER A 403 16.03 9.73 16.04
N PRO A 404 16.80 9.87 14.94
CA PRO A 404 16.26 10.17 13.61
C PRO A 404 15.36 9.04 13.11
N ARG A 405 14.22 9.37 12.51
CA ARG A 405 13.21 8.42 12.04
C ARG A 405 12.67 8.85 10.69
N ARG A 406 12.90 8.05 9.67
CA ARG A 406 12.37 8.28 8.32
C ARG A 406 10.95 7.78 8.18
N PRO A 407 10.15 8.36 7.28
CA PRO A 407 8.80 7.90 6.99
C PRO A 407 8.85 6.48 6.41
N GLN A 408 7.97 5.61 6.91
CA GLN A 408 7.75 4.27 6.37
C GLN A 408 6.68 4.35 5.26
N ALA A 409 6.56 3.32 4.44
CA ALA A 409 5.48 3.23 3.46
C ALA A 409 4.12 3.08 4.15
N MET A 410 3.06 3.64 3.56
CA MET A 410 1.71 3.66 4.13
C MET A 410 0.81 2.48 3.71
N ILE A 411 1.31 1.58 2.85
CA ILE A 411 0.56 0.42 2.37
C ILE A 411 0.34 -0.64 3.47
N GLY A 412 -0.82 -1.30 3.45
CA GLY A 412 -1.12 -2.45 4.30
C GLY A 412 -1.21 -2.16 5.80
N LEU A 413 -1.24 -0.90 6.23
CA LEU A 413 -1.32 -0.55 7.66
C LEU A 413 -2.59 -1.09 8.33
N GLY A 414 -3.72 -1.12 7.61
CA GLY A 414 -4.96 -1.72 8.08
C GLY A 414 -4.83 -3.23 8.33
N LEU A 415 -4.15 -3.95 7.45
CA LEU A 415 -3.87 -5.38 7.60
C LEU A 415 -2.99 -5.64 8.83
N LEU A 416 -1.91 -4.86 9.01
CA LEU A 416 -1.03 -4.97 10.18
C LEU A 416 -1.75 -4.64 11.49
N ALA A 417 -2.69 -3.69 11.46
CA ALA A 417 -3.56 -3.37 12.59
C ALA A 417 -4.47 -4.55 12.96
N ALA A 418 -4.93 -5.30 11.95
CA ALA A 418 -5.86 -6.41 12.11
C ALA A 418 -5.21 -7.73 12.61
N VAL A 419 -3.88 -7.81 12.67
CA VAL A 419 -3.18 -9.01 13.17
C VAL A 419 -3.49 -9.22 14.67
N PRO A 420 -3.96 -10.40 15.12
CA PRO A 420 -4.29 -10.62 16.52
C PRO A 420 -3.07 -10.44 17.45
N GLU A 421 -3.26 -9.84 18.63
CA GLU A 421 -2.18 -9.74 19.63
C GLU A 421 -1.67 -11.12 20.08
N ALA A 422 -2.54 -12.14 20.09
CA ALA A 422 -2.16 -13.51 20.41
C ALA A 422 -1.09 -14.04 19.44
N THR A 423 -1.22 -13.74 18.15
CA THR A 423 -0.22 -14.09 17.13
C THR A 423 1.12 -13.41 17.40
N LEU A 424 1.11 -12.11 17.72
CA LEU A 424 2.34 -11.38 18.03
C LEU A 424 3.00 -11.87 19.32
N LYS A 425 2.21 -12.25 20.34
CA LYS A 425 2.72 -12.88 21.57
C LYS A 425 3.36 -14.24 21.29
N GLN A 426 2.78 -15.02 20.39
CA GLN A 426 3.37 -16.29 19.96
C GLN A 426 4.71 -16.06 19.25
N PHE A 427 4.80 -15.09 18.35
CA PHE A 427 6.08 -14.71 17.73
C PHE A 427 7.11 -14.26 18.76
N ALA A 428 6.72 -13.49 19.79
CA ALA A 428 7.65 -13.07 20.82
C ALA A 428 8.25 -14.26 21.59
N GLN A 429 7.45 -15.29 21.86
CA GLN A 429 7.91 -16.52 22.50
C GLN A 429 8.83 -17.36 21.60
N GLN A 430 8.57 -17.40 20.29
CA GLN A 430 9.31 -18.24 19.34
C GLN A 430 10.59 -17.56 18.82
N ASN A 431 10.55 -16.25 18.62
CA ASN A 431 11.55 -15.52 17.84
C ASN A 431 12.48 -14.67 18.72
N GLY A 432 12.17 -14.47 20.01
CA GLY A 432 12.99 -13.70 20.96
C GLY A 432 12.72 -12.18 20.96
N GLY A 433 11.78 -11.71 20.14
CA GLY A 433 11.39 -10.31 20.08
C GLY A 433 10.62 -9.82 21.31
N THR A 434 10.74 -8.53 21.60
CA THR A 434 10.04 -7.85 22.70
C THR A 434 8.95 -6.92 22.18
N TYR A 435 8.00 -6.51 23.02
CA TYR A 435 6.98 -5.54 22.65
C TYR A 435 6.73 -4.53 23.76
N ARG A 436 6.23 -3.33 23.38
CA ARG A 436 5.75 -2.34 24.33
C ARG A 436 4.27 -2.57 24.64
N THR A 437 3.84 -2.18 25.84
CA THR A 437 2.42 -2.10 26.20
C THR A 437 2.04 -0.63 26.35
N ILE A 438 1.00 -0.20 25.64
CA ILE A 438 0.51 1.17 25.58
C ILE A 438 -1.00 1.12 25.83
N ASP A 439 -1.47 1.74 26.91
CA ASP A 439 -2.87 1.70 27.35
C ASP A 439 -3.46 0.28 27.41
N GLY A 440 -2.67 -0.68 27.90
CA GLY A 440 -3.06 -2.09 28.00
C GLY A 440 -3.05 -2.87 26.68
N LYS A 441 -2.66 -2.26 25.55
CA LYS A 441 -2.55 -2.91 24.24
C LYS A 441 -1.10 -3.04 23.78
N MET A 442 -0.81 -4.00 22.91
CA MET A 442 0.51 -4.18 22.33
C MET A 442 0.84 -3.06 21.33
N GLY A 443 2.06 -2.52 21.41
CA GLY A 443 2.60 -1.57 20.44
C GLY A 443 2.90 -2.20 19.08
N ARG A 444 2.60 -1.48 18.00
CA ARG A 444 2.64 -2.00 16.62
C ARG A 444 3.25 -1.04 15.62
N PHE A 445 3.00 0.26 15.77
CA PHE A 445 3.38 1.26 14.78
C PHE A 445 4.54 2.14 15.27
N GLY A 446 5.17 2.82 14.31
CA GLY A 446 6.42 3.55 14.52
C GLY A 446 7.65 2.62 14.54
N TRP A 447 8.84 3.21 14.52
CA TRP A 447 10.11 2.47 14.53
C TRP A 447 10.41 1.77 15.85
N LYS A 448 9.80 2.22 16.95
CA LYS A 448 9.97 1.66 18.30
C LYS A 448 8.71 0.98 18.83
N ALA A 449 7.75 0.65 17.95
CA ALA A 449 6.46 0.07 18.33
C ALA A 449 5.77 0.85 19.46
N ASP A 450 5.81 2.18 19.41
CA ASP A 450 5.37 3.07 20.49
C ASP A 450 3.90 3.53 20.34
N GLN A 451 3.21 3.07 19.27
CA GLN A 451 1.77 3.29 19.07
C GLN A 451 1.05 1.94 18.91
N ALA A 452 -0.03 1.73 19.66
CA ALA A 452 -0.78 0.46 19.67
C ALA A 452 -1.82 0.31 18.55
N THR A 453 -2.36 1.41 18.02
CA THR A 453 -3.41 1.38 16.99
C THR A 453 -3.07 2.34 15.85
N LEU A 454 -3.70 2.15 14.69
CA LEU A 454 -3.53 3.05 13.55
C LEU A 454 -4.05 4.45 13.89
N SER A 455 -5.22 4.58 14.52
CA SER A 455 -5.69 5.85 15.07
C SER A 455 -4.69 6.52 16.03
N HIS A 456 -3.99 5.76 16.89
CA HIS A 456 -2.94 6.32 17.75
C HIS A 456 -1.78 6.86 16.92
N GLN A 457 -1.31 6.09 15.92
CA GLN A 457 -0.24 6.53 15.00
C GLN A 457 -0.62 7.81 14.24
N ILE A 458 -1.85 7.90 13.72
CA ILE A 458 -2.35 9.08 13.00
C ILE A 458 -2.32 10.31 13.92
N GLN A 459 -2.88 10.18 15.12
CA GLN A 459 -2.96 11.28 16.07
C GLN A 459 -1.58 11.69 16.61
N ALA A 460 -0.66 10.74 16.78
CA ALA A 460 0.71 11.04 17.15
C ALA A 460 1.46 11.79 16.03
N ALA A 461 1.30 11.38 14.77
CA ALA A 461 1.90 12.06 13.63
C ALA A 461 1.32 13.48 13.43
N LEU A 462 0.00 13.63 13.56
CA LEU A 462 -0.67 14.94 13.55
C LEU A 462 -0.03 15.88 14.58
N ASN A 463 0.19 15.41 15.81
CA ASN A 463 0.74 16.27 16.86
C ASN A 463 2.24 16.54 16.70
N HIS A 464 3.05 15.50 16.54
CA HIS A 464 4.50 15.60 16.58
C HIS A 464 5.09 16.14 15.26
N ASP A 465 4.48 15.80 14.13
CA ASP A 465 5.05 16.11 12.81
C ASP A 465 4.40 17.35 12.18
N LEU A 466 3.09 17.54 12.43
CA LEU A 466 2.26 18.57 11.78
C LEU A 466 1.81 19.68 12.73
N GLY A 467 2.03 19.55 14.04
CA GLY A 467 1.59 20.52 15.03
C GLY A 467 0.06 20.60 15.18
N VAL A 468 -0.67 19.54 14.81
CA VAL A 468 -2.14 19.49 14.81
C VAL A 468 -2.64 18.76 16.05
N LEU A 469 -3.64 19.35 16.71
CA LEU A 469 -4.23 18.76 17.92
C LEU A 469 -5.28 17.70 17.58
N SER A 470 -5.43 16.74 18.48
CA SER A 470 -6.50 15.73 18.45
C SER A 470 -7.02 15.47 19.86
N SER A 471 -8.07 14.66 19.99
CA SER A 471 -8.60 14.29 21.31
C SER A 471 -7.56 13.56 22.18
N ARG A 472 -6.70 12.74 21.57
CA ARG A 472 -5.62 12.02 22.28
C ARG A 472 -4.41 12.91 22.62
N PHE A 473 -4.12 13.90 21.78
CA PHE A 473 -3.01 14.84 21.98
C PHE A 473 -3.54 16.28 22.01
N PRO A 474 -4.07 16.74 23.17
CA PRO A 474 -4.72 18.05 23.29
C PRO A 474 -3.74 19.22 23.42
N SER A 475 -2.43 18.96 23.47
CA SER A 475 -1.37 19.97 23.55
C SER A 475 -0.29 19.74 22.51
N ASN A 476 0.34 20.81 22.01
CA ASN A 476 1.39 20.75 21.00
C ASN A 476 2.74 20.30 21.61
N ASP A 477 3.50 19.50 20.86
CA ASP A 477 4.86 19.07 21.21
C ASP A 477 5.90 20.12 20.79
N CYS A 478 5.96 21.23 21.54
CA CYS A 478 6.84 22.37 21.22
C CYS A 478 7.43 23.05 22.46
N GLY A 479 7.55 22.30 23.57
CA GLY A 479 8.07 22.81 24.85
C GLY A 479 7.31 24.02 25.42
N GLY A 480 6.05 24.23 25.02
CA GLY A 480 5.23 25.40 25.40
C GLY A 480 5.63 26.72 24.73
N ARG A 481 6.50 26.70 23.71
CA ARG A 481 7.02 27.91 23.04
C ARG A 481 6.31 28.25 21.73
N CYS A 482 5.31 27.47 21.34
CA CYS A 482 4.55 27.70 20.12
C CYS A 482 3.12 28.16 20.43
N THR A 483 2.50 28.79 19.43
CA THR A 483 1.09 29.16 19.41
C THR A 483 0.30 27.98 18.86
N ALA A 484 -0.71 27.53 19.59
CA ALA A 484 -1.61 26.47 19.14
C ALA A 484 -2.42 26.91 17.91
N GLY A 485 -2.80 25.94 17.08
CA GLY A 485 -3.75 26.15 15.98
C GLY A 485 -5.20 26.29 16.47
N LYS A 486 -6.14 26.29 15.52
CA LYS A 486 -7.59 26.47 15.66
C LYS A 486 -8.26 25.48 16.64
N GLY A 487 -7.62 24.35 16.93
CA GLY A 487 -8.10 23.35 17.87
C GLY A 487 -8.00 21.93 17.33
N GLN A 488 -8.62 21.01 18.05
CA GLN A 488 -8.61 19.59 17.73
C GLN A 488 -9.34 19.30 16.42
N LEU A 489 -8.80 18.39 15.62
CA LEU A 489 -9.56 17.80 14.51
C LEU A 489 -10.77 17.00 15.05
N SER A 490 -11.84 16.97 14.26
CA SER A 490 -13.02 16.20 14.59
C SER A 490 -12.73 14.69 14.58
N ALA A 491 -13.51 13.92 15.34
CA ALA A 491 -13.40 12.46 15.31
C ALA A 491 -13.62 11.89 13.89
N GLN A 492 -14.48 12.53 13.09
CA GLN A 492 -14.71 12.13 11.70
C GLN A 492 -13.47 12.31 10.83
N ALA A 493 -12.74 13.43 10.95
CA ALA A 493 -11.51 13.64 10.19
C ALA A 493 -10.44 12.58 10.52
N ILE A 494 -10.32 12.19 11.80
CA ILE A 494 -9.44 11.08 12.21
C ILE A 494 -9.91 9.75 11.61
N ALA A 495 -11.21 9.46 11.65
CA ALA A 495 -11.79 8.24 11.09
C ALA A 495 -11.67 8.15 9.56
N ASP A 496 -11.74 9.28 8.86
CA ASP A 496 -11.54 9.35 7.40
C ASP A 496 -10.07 9.05 7.05
N MET A 497 -9.11 9.70 7.73
CA MET A 497 -7.68 9.38 7.55
C MET A 497 -7.38 7.91 7.87
N GLU A 498 -7.98 7.37 8.92
CA GLU A 498 -7.85 5.95 9.26
C GLU A 498 -8.42 5.05 8.18
N ALA A 499 -9.55 5.40 7.57
CA ALA A 499 -10.12 4.64 6.46
C ALA A 499 -9.19 4.62 5.24
N TYR A 500 -8.64 5.76 4.83
CA TYR A 500 -7.68 5.82 3.73
C TYR A 500 -6.46 4.94 3.99
N LEU A 501 -5.80 5.12 5.15
CA LEU A 501 -4.60 4.35 5.49
C LEU A 501 -4.88 2.86 5.72
N SER A 502 -6.09 2.51 6.17
CA SER A 502 -6.48 1.11 6.35
C SER A 502 -6.72 0.38 5.04
N LEU A 503 -7.25 1.08 4.04
CA LEU A 503 -7.71 0.52 2.76
C LEU A 503 -6.75 0.80 1.61
N LEU A 504 -5.52 1.27 1.89
CA LEU A 504 -4.43 1.25 0.93
C LEU A 504 -4.01 -0.20 0.67
N GLY A 505 -4.16 -0.63 -0.59
CA GLY A 505 -3.82 -1.97 -1.02
C GLY A 505 -2.32 -2.22 -1.03
N VAL A 506 -1.95 -3.50 -1.03
CA VAL A 506 -0.55 -3.94 -1.09
C VAL A 506 -0.22 -4.31 -2.54
N PRO A 507 0.89 -3.82 -3.13
CA PRO A 507 1.34 -4.29 -4.44
C PRO A 507 1.60 -5.81 -4.47
N PRO A 508 1.43 -6.47 -5.62
CA PRO A 508 1.62 -7.91 -5.70
C PRO A 508 3.11 -8.27 -5.80
N ARG A 509 3.45 -9.49 -5.34
CA ARG A 509 4.75 -10.10 -5.69
C ARG A 509 4.79 -10.38 -7.19
N MET A 510 5.95 -10.19 -7.82
CA MET A 510 6.02 -10.18 -9.29
C MET A 510 6.39 -11.54 -9.89
N TYR A 511 7.27 -12.29 -9.25
CA TYR A 511 7.81 -13.57 -9.73
C TYR A 511 7.91 -14.65 -8.63
N PRO A 512 6.92 -14.79 -7.72
CA PRO A 512 7.08 -15.64 -6.53
C PRO A 512 7.25 -17.14 -6.83
N THR A 513 6.77 -17.60 -7.98
CA THR A 513 6.73 -19.01 -8.38
C THR A 513 7.27 -19.27 -9.79
N SER A 514 7.72 -18.23 -10.49
CA SER A 514 8.10 -18.35 -11.89
C SER A 514 9.40 -19.15 -12.03
N THR A 515 9.38 -20.24 -12.79
CA THR A 515 10.59 -21.01 -13.14
C THR A 515 11.15 -20.64 -14.51
N SER A 516 10.49 -19.72 -15.21
CA SER A 516 10.85 -19.24 -16.54
C SER A 516 11.58 -17.89 -16.49
N GLY A 517 12.42 -17.62 -17.49
CA GLY A 517 13.20 -16.38 -17.55
C GLY A 517 14.32 -16.32 -16.52
N THR A 518 14.96 -15.15 -16.37
CA THR A 518 16.09 -14.98 -15.45
C THR A 518 15.67 -14.59 -14.03
N LYS A 519 14.64 -13.74 -13.88
CA LYS A 519 14.22 -13.21 -12.56
C LYS A 519 13.54 -14.25 -11.67
N GLY A 520 12.62 -15.06 -12.21
CA GLY A 520 11.85 -16.04 -11.44
C GLY A 520 12.72 -17.07 -10.70
N PRO A 521 13.62 -17.81 -11.40
CA PRO A 521 14.53 -18.75 -10.75
C PRO A 521 15.43 -18.12 -9.68
N GLU A 522 15.85 -16.86 -9.87
CA GLU A 522 16.64 -16.12 -8.87
C GLU A 522 15.81 -15.80 -7.61
N VAL A 523 14.53 -15.42 -7.76
CA VAL A 523 13.61 -15.16 -6.65
C VAL A 523 13.38 -16.43 -5.81
N VAL A 524 13.06 -17.56 -6.47
CA VAL A 524 12.83 -18.84 -5.78
C VAL A 524 14.09 -19.32 -5.05
N LYS A 525 15.27 -19.17 -5.69
CA LYS A 525 16.55 -19.46 -5.05
C LYS A 525 16.81 -18.52 -3.87
N GLY A 526 16.52 -17.24 -4.03
CA GLY A 526 16.70 -16.20 -3.03
C GLY A 526 15.88 -16.42 -1.76
N GLU A 527 14.66 -16.94 -1.91
CA GLU A 527 13.82 -17.35 -0.77
C GLU A 527 14.50 -18.43 0.08
N ALA A 528 15.07 -19.46 -0.57
CA ALA A 528 15.81 -20.50 0.15
C ALA A 528 17.08 -19.93 0.83
N VAL A 529 17.73 -18.93 0.23
CA VAL A 529 18.84 -18.22 0.88
C VAL A 529 18.36 -17.45 2.11
N PHE A 530 17.24 -16.73 2.00
CA PHE A 530 16.64 -15.98 3.10
C PHE A 530 16.35 -16.88 4.31
N ASP A 531 15.78 -18.07 4.07
CA ASP A 531 15.47 -19.04 5.12
C ASP A 531 16.74 -19.63 5.76
N ARG A 532 17.73 -19.98 4.95
CA ARG A 532 19.02 -20.52 5.39
C ARG A 532 19.82 -19.53 6.24
N LEU A 533 19.70 -18.23 5.95
CA LEU A 533 20.31 -17.18 6.77
C LEU A 533 19.59 -16.97 8.10
N GLY A 534 18.36 -17.45 8.25
CA GLY A 534 17.53 -17.25 9.44
C GLY A 534 16.79 -15.91 9.46
N CYS A 535 16.69 -15.20 8.32
CA CYS A 535 16.02 -13.90 8.22
C CYS A 535 14.53 -13.99 8.61
N GLN A 536 13.86 -15.08 8.23
CA GLN A 536 12.46 -15.37 8.49
C GLN A 536 12.09 -15.47 9.96
N ARG A 537 13.08 -15.54 10.87
CA ARG A 537 12.83 -15.54 12.32
C ARG A 537 12.22 -14.23 12.80
N CYS A 538 12.72 -13.09 12.34
CA CYS A 538 12.14 -11.77 12.66
C CYS A 538 11.26 -11.29 11.51
N HIS A 539 11.69 -11.52 10.27
CA HIS A 539 10.92 -11.19 9.08
C HIS A 539 9.97 -12.33 8.71
N VAL A 540 9.04 -12.64 9.62
CA VAL A 540 8.07 -13.73 9.46
C VAL A 540 7.27 -13.53 8.18
N LYS A 541 7.37 -14.52 7.27
CA LYS A 541 6.90 -14.40 5.90
C LYS A 541 5.41 -14.09 5.81
N SER A 542 4.59 -14.81 6.56
CA SER A 542 3.13 -14.73 6.48
C SER A 542 2.45 -14.75 7.84
N MET A 543 1.23 -14.23 7.88
CA MET A 543 0.33 -14.24 9.03
C MET A 543 -1.12 -14.09 8.57
N VAL A 544 -2.06 -14.38 9.47
CA VAL A 544 -3.49 -14.23 9.21
C VAL A 544 -4.05 -13.08 10.03
N THR A 545 -4.81 -12.19 9.40
CA THR A 545 -5.51 -11.11 10.08
C THR A 545 -6.74 -11.65 10.83
N GLY A 546 -7.08 -11.02 11.95
CA GLY A 546 -8.25 -11.36 12.76
C GLY A 546 -9.48 -10.56 12.37
N THR A 547 -10.23 -10.12 13.37
CA THR A 547 -11.32 -9.15 13.19
C THR A 547 -10.78 -7.78 12.85
N ALA A 548 -11.42 -7.07 11.94
CA ALA A 548 -11.05 -5.71 11.56
C ALA A 548 -12.27 -4.79 11.46
N PRO A 549 -12.11 -3.46 11.61
CA PRO A 549 -13.21 -2.50 11.42
C PRO A 549 -13.77 -2.49 10.00
N PHE A 550 -12.93 -2.86 9.03
CA PHE A 550 -13.29 -3.00 7.62
C PHE A 550 -13.31 -4.49 7.25
N PRO A 551 -14.41 -5.03 6.73
CA PRO A 551 -14.50 -6.44 6.37
C PRO A 551 -13.45 -6.86 5.33
N GLU A 552 -13.00 -5.94 4.47
CA GLU A 552 -11.95 -6.16 3.47
C GLU A 552 -10.62 -6.63 4.07
N LEU A 553 -10.38 -6.31 5.35
CA LEU A 553 -9.14 -6.57 6.06
C LEU A 553 -9.23 -7.80 6.97
N ALA A 554 -10.42 -8.38 7.16
CA ALA A 554 -10.64 -9.47 8.09
C ALA A 554 -10.29 -10.82 7.45
N GLN A 555 -9.68 -11.72 8.23
CA GLN A 555 -9.37 -13.10 7.82
C GLN A 555 -8.62 -13.17 6.48
N GLN A 556 -7.62 -12.30 6.31
CA GLN A 556 -6.72 -12.27 5.15
C GLN A 556 -5.43 -12.99 5.49
N THR A 557 -4.94 -13.85 4.60
CA THR A 557 -3.57 -14.35 4.68
C THR A 557 -2.67 -13.35 3.99
N ILE A 558 -1.78 -12.75 4.75
CA ILE A 558 -0.91 -11.67 4.31
C ILE A 558 0.55 -12.10 4.38
N GLN A 559 1.39 -11.50 3.53
CA GLN A 559 2.83 -11.76 3.45
C GLN A 559 3.65 -10.49 3.72
N PRO A 560 3.65 -9.94 4.96
CA PRO A 560 4.31 -8.68 5.24
C PRO A 560 5.81 -8.81 5.57
N PHE A 561 6.32 -10.03 5.80
CA PHE A 561 7.73 -10.28 6.14
C PHE A 561 8.18 -9.51 7.40
N THR A 562 7.42 -9.64 8.49
CA THR A 562 7.64 -8.98 9.77
C THR A 562 6.93 -9.74 10.89
N ASP A 563 7.43 -9.68 12.11
CA ASP A 563 6.71 -10.08 13.32
C ASP A 563 6.16 -8.88 14.12
N LEU A 564 6.39 -7.65 13.66
CA LEU A 564 6.05 -6.40 14.34
C LEU A 564 6.69 -6.21 15.73
N LEU A 565 7.69 -7.01 16.09
CA LEU A 565 8.34 -6.98 17.40
C LEU A 565 9.61 -6.14 17.40
N LEU A 566 10.06 -5.77 18.60
CA LEU A 566 11.30 -5.04 18.88
C LEU A 566 12.45 -6.03 19.13
N HIS A 567 13.47 -5.95 18.29
CA HIS A 567 14.67 -6.78 18.37
C HIS A 567 15.90 -5.93 18.69
N ASP A 568 16.82 -6.45 19.49
CA ASP A 568 18.13 -5.82 19.68
C ASP A 568 18.95 -5.92 18.39
N MET A 569 19.18 -4.77 17.74
CA MET A 569 19.94 -4.67 16.50
C MET A 569 21.40 -4.27 16.72
N GLY A 570 21.87 -4.31 17.96
CA GLY A 570 23.24 -4.03 18.37
C GLY A 570 23.60 -2.55 18.41
N THR A 571 24.81 -2.27 18.92
CA THR A 571 25.30 -0.91 19.19
C THR A 571 25.44 -0.06 17.92
N GLY A 572 25.70 -0.69 16.77
CA GLY A 572 25.78 -0.01 15.48
C GLY A 572 24.50 0.73 15.11
N LEU A 573 23.34 0.17 15.45
CA LEU A 573 22.01 0.73 15.21
C LEU A 573 21.40 1.40 16.44
N SER A 574 22.13 1.55 17.55
CA SER A 574 21.63 2.26 18.72
C SER A 574 21.35 3.74 18.41
N ASP A 575 20.24 4.26 18.91
CA ASP A 575 20.01 5.71 18.99
C ASP A 575 20.58 6.34 20.28
N GLY A 576 21.19 5.54 21.16
CA GLY A 576 21.85 6.00 22.38
C GLY A 576 20.92 6.33 23.54
N SER A 577 19.60 6.10 23.41
CA SER A 577 18.65 6.29 24.51
C SER A 577 18.93 5.34 25.69
N PRO A 578 18.98 5.84 26.94
CA PRO A 578 19.15 5.00 28.13
C PRO A 578 17.83 4.35 28.61
N ASP A 579 16.72 4.48 27.87
CA ASP A 579 15.39 3.93 28.23
C ASP A 579 15.27 2.40 28.13
N GLY A 580 16.38 1.69 27.87
CA GLY A 580 16.42 0.24 27.66
C GLY A 580 15.98 -0.21 26.25
N PHE A 581 15.56 0.71 25.38
CA PHE A 581 15.17 0.41 24.01
C PHE A 581 16.08 1.04 22.97
N GLY A 582 17.20 1.66 23.37
CA GLY A 582 18.06 2.39 22.44
C GLY A 582 18.56 1.54 21.26
N GLN A 583 18.87 0.26 21.49
CA GLN A 583 19.29 -0.71 20.46
C GLN A 583 18.12 -1.48 19.81
N LYS A 584 16.92 -1.36 20.38
CA LYS A 584 15.77 -2.15 19.97
C LYS A 584 14.99 -1.46 18.85
N TRP A 585 14.75 -2.16 17.74
CA TRP A 585 13.98 -1.63 16.61
C TRP A 585 12.90 -2.59 16.19
N ARG A 586 11.76 -2.02 15.79
CA ARG A 586 10.64 -2.82 15.27
C ARG A 586 11.03 -3.39 13.92
N THR A 587 10.81 -4.67 13.69
CA THR A 587 10.92 -5.27 12.36
C THR A 587 9.94 -4.58 11.39
N PRO A 588 10.38 -3.79 10.40
CA PRO A 588 9.47 -3.20 9.42
C PRO A 588 8.94 -4.29 8.46
N ALA A 589 7.74 -4.10 7.91
CA ALA A 589 7.25 -4.97 6.84
C ALA A 589 8.13 -4.77 5.59
N LEU A 590 8.52 -5.86 4.93
CA LEU A 590 9.37 -5.81 3.73
C LEU A 590 8.58 -5.88 2.42
N TRP A 591 7.26 -6.11 2.46
CA TRP A 591 6.44 -6.12 1.25
C TRP A 591 6.48 -4.81 0.47
N GLY A 592 6.39 -4.88 -0.86
CA GLY A 592 6.41 -3.72 -1.74
C GLY A 592 7.72 -2.93 -1.72
N LEU A 593 8.85 -3.52 -1.31
CA LEU A 593 10.12 -2.81 -1.15
C LEU A 593 10.59 -2.16 -2.46
N LYS A 594 10.41 -2.86 -3.57
CA LYS A 594 10.67 -2.33 -4.92
C LYS A 594 9.77 -1.14 -5.24
N ASN A 595 8.49 -1.21 -4.87
CA ASN A 595 7.55 -0.11 -5.09
C ASN A 595 7.90 1.12 -4.26
N VAL A 596 8.44 0.92 -3.04
CA VAL A 596 8.98 2.02 -2.21
C VAL A 596 10.19 2.69 -2.88
N LYS A 597 11.10 1.91 -3.47
CA LYS A 597 12.19 2.44 -4.29
C LYS A 597 11.65 3.22 -5.50
N HIS A 598 10.71 2.63 -6.22
CA HIS A 598 10.11 3.26 -7.40
C HIS A 598 9.43 4.58 -7.07
N ALA A 599 8.79 4.69 -5.89
CA ALA A 599 8.09 5.89 -5.47
C ALA A 599 8.97 7.13 -5.22
N THR A 600 10.30 7.01 -5.11
CA THR A 600 11.17 8.15 -4.75
C THR A 600 11.43 9.14 -5.89
N ASP A 601 11.21 8.73 -7.14
CA ASP A 601 11.27 9.59 -8.32
C ASP A 601 10.23 9.13 -9.35
N SER A 602 9.36 10.05 -9.76
CA SER A 602 8.28 9.78 -10.70
C SER A 602 8.70 9.91 -12.17
N HIS A 603 9.93 10.33 -12.46
CA HIS A 603 10.45 10.47 -13.83
C HIS A 603 9.57 11.32 -14.76
N VAL A 604 8.87 12.34 -14.25
CA VAL A 604 7.94 13.16 -15.05
C VAL A 604 8.65 13.87 -16.22
N ARG A 605 9.95 14.14 -16.10
CA ARG A 605 10.76 14.74 -17.17
C ARG A 605 11.05 13.74 -18.30
N ASP A 606 11.29 12.48 -17.96
CA ASP A 606 11.61 11.42 -18.91
C ASP A 606 10.35 10.84 -19.54
N PHE A 607 9.28 10.77 -18.74
CA PHE A 607 7.97 10.24 -19.10
C PHE A 607 6.89 11.29 -18.80
N PRO A 608 6.74 12.32 -19.65
CA PRO A 608 5.72 13.35 -19.44
C PRO A 608 4.30 12.78 -19.61
N PRO A 609 3.30 13.31 -18.88
CA PRO A 609 1.89 13.01 -19.08
C PRO A 609 1.46 12.97 -20.54
N GLY A 610 0.62 11.99 -20.90
CA GLY A 610 0.12 11.80 -22.25
C GLY A 610 1.11 11.19 -23.25
N ASN A 611 2.30 10.71 -22.83
CA ASN A 611 3.20 10.02 -23.74
C ASN A 611 2.68 8.60 -24.08
N ILE A 612 2.17 8.49 -25.31
CA ILE A 612 1.55 7.29 -25.86
C ILE A 612 2.54 6.21 -26.31
N ASN A 613 3.82 6.57 -26.45
CA ASN A 613 4.88 5.67 -26.94
C ASN A 613 5.65 4.99 -25.80
N LEU A 614 5.25 5.22 -24.54
CA LEU A 614 5.89 4.64 -23.37
C LEU A 614 5.59 3.13 -23.26
N LEU A 615 6.67 2.34 -23.19
CA LEU A 615 6.60 0.93 -22.80
C LEU A 615 6.79 0.80 -21.29
N TRP A 616 5.99 -0.03 -20.65
CA TRP A 616 6.05 -0.22 -19.20
C TRP A 616 7.41 -0.76 -18.73
N GLN A 617 8.10 -1.57 -19.56
CA GLN A 617 9.46 -2.03 -19.26
C GLN A 617 10.45 -0.88 -19.15
N ASN A 618 10.29 0.19 -19.95
CA ASN A 618 11.16 1.36 -19.89
C ASN A 618 10.91 2.15 -18.60
N ALA A 619 9.64 2.31 -18.21
CA ALA A 619 9.27 2.95 -16.95
C ALA A 619 9.84 2.18 -15.74
N HIS A 620 9.71 0.85 -15.73
CA HIS A 620 10.31 0.01 -14.69
C HIS A 620 11.84 0.04 -14.71
N ALA A 621 12.48 0.04 -15.88
CA ALA A 621 13.93 0.11 -15.97
C ALA A 621 14.49 1.42 -15.41
N ALA A 622 13.79 2.54 -15.65
CA ALA A 622 14.12 3.84 -15.05
C ALA A 622 13.88 3.82 -13.53
N ALA A 623 12.71 3.39 -13.09
CA ALA A 623 12.37 3.33 -11.66
C ALA A 623 13.26 2.34 -10.88
N ASP A 624 13.76 1.27 -11.52
CA ASP A 624 14.75 0.35 -10.95
C ASP A 624 16.10 1.05 -10.66
N GLN A 625 16.39 2.22 -11.26
CA GLN A 625 17.56 3.05 -10.96
C GLN A 625 17.33 4.07 -9.83
N ASN A 626 16.10 4.20 -9.34
CA ASN A 626 15.79 5.16 -8.28
C ASN A 626 16.65 4.91 -7.03
N ARG A 627 16.99 6.00 -6.33
CA ARG A 627 17.71 5.89 -5.07
C ARG A 627 16.81 5.28 -4.02
N ILE A 628 17.37 4.40 -3.20
CA ILE A 628 16.75 3.98 -1.95
C ILE A 628 17.67 4.37 -0.80
N GLN A 629 17.05 4.66 0.33
CA GLN A 629 17.69 4.64 1.62
C GLN A 629 16.88 3.71 2.51
N LEU A 630 17.53 3.02 3.43
CA LEU A 630 16.96 1.98 4.29
C LEU A 630 17.35 2.23 5.75
N LEU A 631 16.71 1.47 6.65
CA LEU A 631 16.81 1.61 8.11
C LEU A 631 16.20 2.93 8.62
N HIS A 632 16.14 3.05 9.95
CA HIS A 632 15.39 4.10 10.65
C HIS A 632 15.87 5.51 10.32
N ASP A 633 17.17 5.68 10.04
CA ASP A 633 17.80 6.97 9.79
C ASP A 633 18.27 7.16 8.34
N GLY A 634 17.98 6.22 7.44
CA GLY A 634 18.33 6.32 6.02
C GLY A 634 19.79 6.09 5.69
N ARG A 635 20.54 5.48 6.61
CA ARG A 635 21.98 5.28 6.44
C ARG A 635 22.36 4.34 5.30
N ALA A 636 21.50 3.37 5.00
CA ALA A 636 21.82 2.30 4.05
C ALA A 636 21.28 2.60 2.65
N GLU A 637 22.14 2.69 1.64
CA GLU A 637 21.76 2.99 0.25
C GLU A 637 21.59 1.72 -0.62
N SER A 638 21.75 0.54 -0.02
CA SER A 638 21.54 -0.77 -0.67
C SER A 638 21.05 -1.83 0.31
N LEU A 639 20.50 -2.93 -0.20
CA LEU A 639 20.12 -4.09 0.62
C LEU A 639 21.33 -4.72 1.31
N ALA A 640 22.47 -4.80 0.61
CA ALA A 640 23.71 -5.32 1.18
C ALA A 640 24.18 -4.49 2.38
N GLU A 641 24.17 -3.17 2.25
CA GLU A 641 24.50 -2.25 3.34
C GLU A 641 23.50 -2.39 4.51
N ALA A 642 22.20 -2.46 4.21
CA ALA A 642 21.18 -2.64 5.25
C ALA A 642 21.40 -3.95 6.03
N ILE A 643 21.62 -5.07 5.33
CA ILE A 643 21.92 -6.38 5.96
C ILE A 643 23.18 -6.29 6.83
N LEU A 644 24.25 -5.69 6.33
CA LEU A 644 25.53 -5.60 7.06
C LEU A 644 25.49 -4.65 8.27
N TRP A 645 24.52 -3.74 8.32
CA TRP A 645 24.25 -2.91 9.50
C TRP A 645 23.54 -3.64 10.63
N HIS A 646 22.90 -4.79 10.34
CA HIS A 646 22.28 -5.59 11.38
C HIS A 646 23.36 -6.08 12.38
N GLY A 647 22.96 -6.22 13.64
CA GLY A 647 23.80 -6.69 14.72
C GLY A 647 22.94 -7.31 15.80
N GLY A 648 23.45 -7.43 17.03
CA GLY A 648 22.69 -7.96 18.16
C GLY A 648 22.11 -9.35 17.85
N GLU A 649 20.80 -9.50 17.94
CA GLU A 649 20.08 -10.76 17.66
C GLU A 649 20.29 -11.26 16.21
N ALA A 650 20.54 -10.37 15.25
CA ALA A 650 20.75 -10.71 13.85
C ALA A 650 22.22 -10.99 13.48
N GLN A 651 23.16 -10.95 14.44
CA GLN A 651 24.60 -11.07 14.15
C GLN A 651 24.96 -12.38 13.41
N THR A 652 24.31 -13.49 13.75
CA THR A 652 24.53 -14.77 13.07
C THR A 652 24.16 -14.71 11.60
N ALA A 653 23.01 -14.10 11.26
CA ALA A 653 22.57 -13.95 9.87
C ALA A 653 23.55 -13.08 9.07
N VAL A 654 24.08 -12.02 9.68
CA VAL A 654 25.11 -11.16 9.07
C VAL A 654 26.39 -11.94 8.78
N ASN A 655 26.86 -12.74 9.73
CA ASN A 655 28.07 -13.55 9.55
C ASN A 655 27.88 -14.57 8.42
N LEU A 656 26.72 -15.21 8.33
CA LEU A 656 26.39 -16.12 7.24
C LEU A 656 26.29 -15.39 5.89
N TYR A 657 25.69 -14.20 5.85
CA TYR A 657 25.63 -13.37 4.64
C TYR A 657 27.02 -13.03 4.09
N LYS A 658 27.98 -12.69 4.97
CA LYS A 658 29.36 -12.41 4.57
C LYS A 658 30.06 -13.60 3.90
N GLY A 659 29.62 -14.83 4.19
CA GLY A 659 30.12 -16.07 3.59
C GLY A 659 29.41 -16.49 2.29
N LEU A 660 28.37 -15.79 1.85
CA LEU A 660 27.64 -16.17 0.63
C LEU A 660 28.45 -15.88 -0.64
N SER A 661 28.31 -16.77 -1.61
CA SER A 661 28.79 -16.53 -2.98
C SER A 661 28.07 -15.32 -3.60
N LEU A 662 28.70 -14.67 -4.58
CA LEU A 662 28.05 -13.60 -5.35
C LEU A 662 26.70 -14.03 -5.94
N ALA A 663 26.58 -15.27 -6.42
CA ALA A 663 25.34 -15.79 -7.00
C ALA A 663 24.22 -15.92 -5.95
N ASP A 664 24.55 -16.35 -4.73
CA ASP A 664 23.56 -16.45 -3.65
C ASP A 664 23.16 -15.06 -3.13
N ARG A 665 24.09 -14.09 -3.10
CA ARG A 665 23.79 -12.70 -2.74
C ARG A 665 22.85 -12.04 -3.76
N LYS A 666 23.09 -12.25 -5.06
CA LYS A 666 22.20 -11.77 -6.13
C LYS A 666 20.82 -12.41 -6.06
N ALA A 667 20.73 -13.72 -5.81
CA ALA A 667 19.46 -14.40 -5.64
C ALA A 667 18.67 -13.84 -4.44
N LEU A 668 19.33 -13.66 -3.29
CA LEU A 668 18.70 -13.03 -2.12
C LEU A 668 18.20 -11.62 -2.42
N GLU A 669 18.99 -10.80 -3.12
CA GLU A 669 18.57 -9.47 -3.56
C GLU A 669 17.35 -9.52 -4.50
N ALA A 670 17.33 -10.44 -5.46
CA ALA A 670 16.17 -10.63 -6.34
C ALA A 670 14.90 -10.97 -5.55
N TYR A 671 15.00 -11.86 -4.55
CA TYR A 671 13.89 -12.18 -3.65
C TYR A 671 13.42 -10.98 -2.84
N LEU A 672 14.34 -10.23 -2.23
CA LEU A 672 13.99 -9.04 -1.43
C LEU A 672 13.30 -7.94 -2.25
N TRP A 673 13.65 -7.79 -3.52
CA TRP A 673 12.97 -6.86 -4.44
C TRP A 673 11.64 -7.40 -4.99
N ASP A 674 11.35 -8.68 -4.80
CA ASP A 674 10.08 -9.31 -5.21
C ASP A 674 9.00 -9.30 -4.12
N LEU A 675 9.39 -9.04 -2.86
CA LEU A 675 8.49 -9.07 -1.70
C LEU A 675 7.36 -8.04 -1.78
#